data_AF-A0A966U1V9-F1
#
_entry.id   AF-A0A966U1V9-F1
#
_cell.length_a   1.000
_cell.length_b   1.000
_cell.length_c   1.000
_cell.angle_alpha   90.00
_cell.angle_beta   90.00
_cell.angle_gamma   90.00
#
_symmetry.space_group_name_H-M   'P 1'
#
loop_
_entity.id
_entity.type
_entity.pdbx_description
1 polymer ?
#
loop_
_entity_poly.entity_id
_entity_poly.type
_entity_poly.pdbx_seq_one_letter_code
_entity_poly.pdbx_strand_id
1 'polypeptide(L)'
;SGQGLCVGLAPNRFVVASEPYGLVEETQHYLRMDGESLAHADNPSSRGQVVVLDAARAGEAEGIRLVAYDGTALSLGSHNMLTAEVTTRDIDRGPHSHFLAKEITEAPRSFTKTLRGRLVQSGGALTVSLDESQLPRRIVDELSSGALQRIRVIGQGTAAIAGRSLANLLRSLTGDRLRIDALPATELSGFGLSLDMSDTLIVAISQSGTTTDTNRTVDLARSRGARVLAIVNRRGSELTAKADGVIYTSDGRDVEMSVASTKAFYAQVAAGALLACAVAQALGTGQADDRTQLLEALRTLPEAMHTVLASRSKVADAARTFATSRRYWTVVGNGTNAVAAEEVRIKLSELCYKSIACDITEDKKHIDLSCEPLIFVCAAGLSGGTASDVAKEIEIYRAHKALPIVVATAGEERFSAAAAVIEVPAVDPRLAFVLSVMVGHLFGYEAALAIDALARPLRQTREVVERAVARGGQGSVLLDKVHAEIGVPATRFFDSLATGTYDGNLEASTAVRVVGMLRTVMSANPLQSYQRDFGKIATPEALLDDLTAALTRAVDELTRPIDAIKHQAKTITVGISRSEEGLLDRALVKAVLTAGAARERLTYGVLKVLADLDAAVSQVVGFTRYRIEGDPASNNATVAIVDRGGISRDLQSRVDASNALRGTKRRIAMSQEVLVARGRRDNRTVILVPETKGAETTGITLLHVLFHDRLPAGVMKQVLAGYDNRYERLVDAVTETEAAFREDRLAEVSVADALIWHPD
;
A
#
# COMPACT_ATOMS: atom_id res chain seq x y z
N SER A 1 -0.13 3.16 12.47
CA SER A 1 0.85 2.48 11.60
C SER A 1 0.49 1.02 11.28
N GLY A 2 -0.70 0.50 11.65
CA GLY A 2 -1.06 -0.92 11.42
C GLY A 2 -0.22 -1.95 12.20
N GLN A 3 0.98 -1.58 12.64
CA GLN A 3 1.81 -2.29 13.61
C GLN A 3 1.20 -2.12 15.00
N GLY A 4 0.75 -3.21 15.58
CA GLY A 4 0.37 -3.29 17.00
C GLY A 4 1.50 -3.93 17.79
N LEU A 5 1.59 -3.65 19.09
CA LEU A 5 2.44 -4.43 19.98
C LEU A 5 1.63 -5.61 20.53
N CYS A 6 2.26 -6.78 20.56
CA CYS A 6 1.73 -7.98 21.17
C CYS A 6 2.58 -8.31 22.41
N VAL A 7 1.92 -8.51 23.55
CA VAL A 7 2.57 -8.95 24.79
C VAL A 7 2.19 -10.40 25.04
N GLY A 8 3.12 -11.31 24.81
CA GLY A 8 3.00 -12.73 25.10
C GLY A 8 3.21 -13.03 26.58
N LEU A 9 2.37 -13.91 27.13
CA LEU A 9 2.45 -14.42 28.49
C LEU A 9 3.12 -15.79 28.48
N ALA A 10 4.41 -15.85 28.78
CA ALA A 10 5.17 -17.10 28.87
C ALA A 10 5.55 -17.39 30.34
N PRO A 11 5.87 -18.64 30.70
CA PRO A 11 6.21 -18.97 32.09
C PRO A 11 7.35 -18.07 32.62
N ASN A 12 7.08 -17.30 33.68
CA ASN A 12 8.02 -16.39 34.36
C ASN A 12 8.57 -15.24 33.49
N ARG A 13 7.94 -14.89 32.36
CA ARG A 13 8.37 -13.76 31.51
C ARG A 13 7.24 -13.21 30.64
N PHE A 14 7.34 -11.91 30.36
CA PHE A 14 6.59 -11.31 29.25
C PHE A 14 7.50 -11.25 28.02
N VAL A 15 6.94 -11.58 26.85
CA VAL A 15 7.64 -11.44 25.57
C VAL A 15 6.91 -10.37 24.77
N VAL A 16 7.63 -9.36 24.28
CA VAL A 16 7.02 -8.28 23.50
C VAL A 16 7.49 -8.40 22.06
N ALA A 17 6.53 -8.45 21.13
CA ALA A 17 6.79 -8.50 19.71
C ALA A 17 5.81 -7.60 18.94
N SER A 18 6.18 -7.19 17.73
CA SER A 18 5.30 -6.41 16.84
C SER A 18 4.22 -7.26 16.16
N GLU A 19 4.34 -8.59 16.20
CA GLU A 19 3.36 -9.54 15.67
C GLU A 19 3.40 -10.84 16.50
N PRO A 20 2.31 -11.63 16.51
CA PRO A 20 2.26 -12.90 17.24
C PRO A 20 3.36 -13.90 16.86
N TYR A 21 3.95 -13.79 15.66
CA TYR A 21 5.02 -14.68 15.19
C TYR A 21 6.26 -14.63 16.08
N GLY A 22 6.55 -13.47 16.70
CA GLY A 22 7.66 -13.33 17.65
C GLY A 22 7.36 -13.90 19.04
N LEU A 23 6.12 -14.38 19.27
CA LEU A 23 5.66 -14.91 20.55
C LEU A 23 5.52 -16.44 20.54
N VAL A 24 5.11 -17.03 19.41
CA VAL A 24 4.65 -18.44 19.32
C VAL A 24 5.69 -19.50 19.66
N GLU A 25 6.98 -19.15 19.69
CA GLU A 25 8.03 -20.04 20.22
C GLU A 25 7.93 -20.21 21.74
N GLU A 26 7.50 -19.15 22.43
CA GLU A 26 7.48 -19.05 23.88
C GLU A 26 6.08 -19.21 24.47
N THR A 27 5.06 -18.72 23.77
CA THR A 27 3.66 -18.78 24.20
C THR A 27 2.69 -18.53 23.06
N GLN A 28 1.53 -19.16 23.15
CA GLN A 28 0.40 -18.88 22.26
C GLN A 28 -0.54 -17.81 22.83
N HIS A 29 -0.42 -17.45 24.11
CA HIS A 29 -1.34 -16.51 24.75
C HIS A 29 -0.73 -15.11 24.76
N TYR A 30 -1.47 -14.14 24.25
CA TYR A 30 -0.97 -12.78 24.15
C TYR A 30 -2.07 -11.72 24.26
N LEU A 31 -1.67 -10.55 24.74
CA LEU A 31 -2.42 -9.31 24.63
C LEU A 31 -2.04 -8.61 23.32
N ARG A 32 -3.02 -8.14 22.55
CA ARG A 32 -2.76 -7.19 21.45
C ARG A 32 -3.12 -5.78 21.90
N MET A 33 -2.18 -4.86 21.76
CA MET A 33 -2.37 -3.45 22.08
C MET A 33 -3.28 -2.77 21.04
N ASP A 34 -4.20 -1.95 21.53
CA ASP A 34 -5.08 -1.09 20.73
C ASP A 34 -4.59 0.36 20.79
N GLY A 35 -4.06 0.86 19.68
CA GLY A 35 -3.51 2.22 19.59
C GLY A 35 -4.53 3.29 19.18
N GLU A 36 -5.77 2.92 18.84
CA GLU A 36 -6.70 3.82 18.13
C GLU A 36 -7.99 4.08 18.91
N SER A 37 -8.38 3.19 19.83
CA SER A 37 -9.58 3.37 20.65
C SER A 37 -9.45 4.52 21.65
N LEU A 38 -10.57 5.21 21.89
CA LEU A 38 -10.72 6.23 22.93
C LEU A 38 -11.19 5.56 24.22
N ALA A 39 -10.59 5.90 25.36
CA ALA A 39 -11.13 5.52 26.66
C ALA A 39 -12.44 6.25 26.98
N HIS A 40 -12.53 7.51 26.52
CA HIS A 40 -13.68 8.40 26.71
C HIS A 40 -14.04 9.03 25.36
N ALA A 41 -15.27 8.80 24.89
CA ALA A 41 -15.73 9.25 23.58
C ALA A 41 -15.69 10.79 23.41
N ASP A 42 -15.79 11.52 24.52
CA ASP A 42 -15.77 12.97 24.64
C ASP A 42 -14.37 13.55 24.90
N ASN A 43 -13.34 12.72 25.14
CA ASN A 43 -11.98 13.17 25.38
C ASN A 43 -10.98 12.64 24.34
N PRO A 44 -10.64 13.43 23.30
CA PRO A 44 -9.64 13.04 22.29
C PRO A 44 -8.26 12.71 22.85
N SER A 45 -7.86 13.24 24.02
CA SER A 45 -6.55 12.92 24.62
C SER A 45 -6.49 11.50 25.20
N SER A 46 -7.63 10.83 25.33
CA SER A 46 -7.72 9.43 25.78
C SER A 46 -7.39 8.41 24.70
N ARG A 47 -7.04 8.85 23.48
CA ARG A 47 -6.79 7.99 22.33
C ARG A 47 -5.47 7.23 22.49
N GLY A 48 -5.55 5.90 22.40
CA GLY A 48 -4.39 5.02 22.44
C GLY A 48 -4.16 4.40 23.81
N GLN A 49 -3.23 3.46 23.86
CA GLN A 49 -3.03 2.58 25.01
C GLN A 49 -1.55 2.48 25.39
N VAL A 50 -1.28 2.31 26.67
CA VAL A 50 0.01 1.97 27.26
C VAL A 50 -0.19 0.69 28.05
N VAL A 51 0.70 -0.28 27.85
CA VAL A 51 0.71 -1.54 28.61
C VAL A 51 1.86 -1.48 29.61
N VAL A 52 1.56 -1.56 30.89
CA VAL A 52 2.53 -1.62 31.98
C VAL A 52 2.65 -3.06 32.46
N LEU A 53 3.88 -3.56 32.54
CA LEU A 53 4.20 -4.95 32.88
C LEU A 53 4.96 -5.01 34.20
N ASP A 54 4.43 -5.75 35.17
CA ASP A 54 5.08 -6.02 36.46
C ASP A 54 5.99 -7.25 36.37
N ALA A 55 7.30 -7.02 36.45
CA ALA A 55 8.30 -8.09 36.40
C ALA A 55 8.15 -9.11 37.54
N ALA A 56 7.59 -8.74 38.69
CA ALA A 56 7.38 -9.67 39.80
C ALA A 56 6.26 -10.68 39.51
N ARG A 57 5.38 -10.39 38.55
CA ARG A 57 4.24 -11.22 38.13
C ARG A 57 4.37 -11.67 36.68
N ALA A 58 5.60 -11.85 36.22
CA ALA A 58 5.87 -12.09 34.82
C ALA A 58 5.24 -13.40 34.33
N GLY A 59 4.47 -13.33 33.24
CA GLY A 59 3.71 -14.46 32.69
C GLY A 59 2.26 -14.56 33.19
N GLU A 60 1.86 -13.76 34.17
CA GLU A 60 0.48 -13.70 34.68
C GLU A 60 -0.27 -12.50 34.09
N ALA A 61 -1.58 -12.65 33.84
CA ALA A 61 -2.41 -11.57 33.31
C ALA A 61 -2.55 -10.42 34.32
N GLU A 62 -2.54 -10.73 35.60
CA GLU A 62 -2.61 -9.77 36.70
C GLU A 62 -1.32 -8.95 36.86
N GLY A 63 -0.23 -9.35 36.19
CA GLY A 63 0.97 -8.53 36.03
C GLY A 63 0.84 -7.45 34.94
N ILE A 64 -0.32 -7.38 34.25
CA ILE A 64 -0.58 -6.44 33.15
C ILE A 64 -1.55 -5.35 33.62
N ARG A 65 -1.16 -4.09 33.39
CA ARG A 65 -2.04 -2.93 33.59
C ARG A 65 -2.15 -2.12 32.30
N LEU A 66 -3.38 -1.81 31.90
CA LEU A 66 -3.69 -1.01 30.72
C LEU A 66 -4.00 0.43 31.11
N VAL A 67 -3.45 1.39 30.38
CA VAL A 67 -3.63 2.83 30.64
C VAL A 67 -3.85 3.56 29.31
N ALA A 68 -4.77 4.52 29.26
CA ALA A 68 -4.91 5.42 28.12
C ALA A 68 -3.83 6.52 28.14
N TYR A 69 -3.66 7.25 27.04
CA TYR A 69 -2.66 8.34 26.97
C TYR A 69 -2.91 9.49 27.94
N ASP A 70 -4.16 9.71 28.36
CA ASP A 70 -4.50 10.69 29.39
C ASP A 70 -4.32 10.18 30.84
N GLY A 71 -3.83 8.95 31.01
CA GLY A 71 -3.62 8.32 32.31
C GLY A 71 -4.81 7.52 32.84
N THR A 72 -5.94 7.48 32.12
CA THR A 72 -7.12 6.71 32.52
C THR A 72 -6.79 5.21 32.58
N ALA A 73 -7.14 4.54 33.69
CA ALA A 73 -6.98 3.09 33.81
C ALA A 73 -8.01 2.37 32.93
N LEU A 74 -7.54 1.45 32.08
CA LEU A 74 -8.39 0.65 31.21
C LEU A 74 -8.59 -0.75 31.82
N SER A 75 -9.77 -1.34 31.60
CA SER A 75 -10.08 -2.68 32.10
C SER A 75 -9.45 -3.75 31.21
N LEU A 76 -8.69 -4.67 31.80
CA LEU A 76 -8.22 -5.88 31.13
C LEU A 76 -9.32 -6.95 31.18
N GLY A 77 -10.02 -7.15 30.07
CA GLY A 77 -11.04 -8.19 29.92
C GLY A 77 -10.54 -9.42 29.17
N SER A 78 -11.33 -10.50 29.23
CA SER A 78 -11.04 -11.75 28.50
C SER A 78 -10.93 -11.54 26.99
N HIS A 79 -11.65 -10.58 26.42
CA HIS A 79 -11.59 -10.21 25.01
C HIS A 79 -10.25 -9.59 24.58
N ASN A 80 -9.43 -9.12 25.52
CA ASN A 80 -8.09 -8.60 25.24
C ASN A 80 -7.05 -9.73 25.14
N MET A 81 -7.34 -10.89 25.74
CA MET A 81 -6.48 -12.07 25.71
C MET A 81 -6.80 -12.90 24.48
N LEU A 82 -5.81 -13.03 23.61
CA LEU A 82 -5.91 -13.77 22.36
C LEU A 82 -5.02 -15.01 22.41
N THR A 83 -5.47 -16.07 21.76
CA THR A 83 -4.65 -17.26 21.49
C THR A 83 -4.21 -17.20 20.03
N ALA A 84 -2.90 -17.28 19.80
CA ALA A 84 -2.32 -17.33 18.48
C ALA A 84 -2.73 -18.66 17.80
N GLU A 85 -3.41 -18.55 16.66
CA GLU A 85 -3.74 -19.71 15.82
C GLU A 85 -2.57 -20.21 14.97
N VAL A 86 -1.50 -19.41 14.90
CA VAL A 86 -0.25 -19.70 14.21
C VAL A 86 0.71 -20.41 15.16
N THR A 87 1.50 -21.34 14.62
CA THR A 87 2.46 -22.15 15.38
C THR A 87 3.88 -21.96 14.84
N THR A 88 4.88 -22.42 15.60
CA THR A 88 6.28 -22.44 15.15
C THR A 88 6.47 -23.20 13.84
N ARG A 89 5.64 -24.20 13.55
CA ARG A 89 5.68 -24.95 12.28
C ARG A 89 5.31 -24.11 11.06
N ASP A 90 4.45 -23.12 11.25
CA ASP A 90 3.98 -22.26 10.16
C ASP A 90 5.05 -21.23 9.75
N ILE A 91 5.95 -20.90 10.68
CA ILE A 91 7.07 -19.96 10.50
C ILE A 91 8.44 -20.64 10.36
N ASP A 92 8.47 -21.98 10.35
CA ASP A 92 9.68 -22.76 10.12
C ASP A 92 10.04 -22.76 8.61
N ARG A 93 11.31 -22.51 8.29
CA ARG A 93 11.83 -22.56 6.91
C ARG A 93 12.01 -24.00 6.43
N GLY A 94 12.08 -24.98 7.34
CA GLY A 94 12.29 -26.38 7.02
C GLY A 94 13.59 -26.61 6.22
N PRO A 95 13.59 -27.48 5.19
CA PRO A 95 14.79 -27.81 4.43
C PRO A 95 15.23 -26.74 3.40
N HIS A 96 14.48 -25.64 3.28
CA HIS A 96 14.74 -24.62 2.27
C HIS A 96 15.81 -23.63 2.74
N SER A 97 16.60 -23.11 1.80
CA SER A 97 17.58 -22.04 2.08
C SER A 97 16.91 -20.69 2.33
N HIS A 98 15.71 -20.47 1.75
CA HIS A 98 14.96 -19.22 1.79
C HIS A 98 13.47 -19.51 2.00
N PHE A 99 12.76 -18.66 2.75
CA PHE A 99 11.30 -18.70 2.88
C PHE A 99 10.61 -18.54 1.53
N LEU A 100 11.10 -17.65 0.65
CA LEU A 100 10.55 -17.51 -0.71
C LEU A 100 10.51 -18.86 -1.45
N ALA A 101 11.60 -19.63 -1.38
CA ALA A 101 11.68 -20.93 -2.05
C ALA A 101 10.72 -21.96 -1.44
N LYS A 102 10.55 -21.95 -0.11
CA LYS A 102 9.53 -22.74 0.59
C LYS A 102 8.14 -22.38 0.09
N GLU A 103 7.82 -21.10 0.04
CA GLU A 103 6.48 -20.61 -0.28
C GLU A 103 6.11 -20.83 -1.75
N ILE A 104 7.04 -20.69 -2.68
CA ILE A 104 6.84 -21.10 -4.09
C ILE A 104 6.52 -22.60 -4.16
N THR A 105 7.25 -23.43 -3.40
CA THR A 105 7.04 -24.89 -3.36
C THR A 105 5.70 -25.27 -2.72
N GLU A 106 5.23 -24.50 -1.74
CA GLU A 106 3.96 -24.69 -1.03
C GLU A 106 2.74 -24.09 -1.76
N ALA A 107 2.96 -23.30 -2.82
CA ALA A 107 1.89 -22.64 -3.57
C ALA A 107 0.82 -23.60 -4.11
N PRO A 108 1.14 -24.79 -4.69
CA PRO A 108 0.11 -25.74 -5.14
C PRO A 108 -0.77 -26.22 -3.98
N ARG A 109 -0.16 -26.49 -2.81
CA ARG A 109 -0.91 -26.91 -1.61
C ARG A 109 -1.83 -25.80 -1.11
N SER A 110 -1.35 -24.56 -1.12
CA SER A 110 -2.14 -23.37 -0.74
C SER A 110 -3.32 -23.14 -1.69
N PHE A 111 -3.11 -23.37 -2.98
CA PHE A 111 -4.16 -23.37 -4.00
C PHE A 111 -5.23 -24.43 -3.69
N THR A 112 -4.82 -25.68 -3.48
CA THR A 112 -5.73 -26.79 -3.14
C THR A 112 -6.51 -26.54 -1.85
N LYS A 113 -5.85 -26.02 -0.79
CA LYS A 113 -6.52 -25.66 0.46
C LYS A 113 -7.62 -24.61 0.23
N THR A 114 -7.39 -23.66 -0.67
CA THR A 114 -8.38 -22.62 -1.00
C THR A 114 -9.64 -23.18 -1.66
N LEU A 115 -9.51 -24.28 -2.42
CA LEU A 115 -10.65 -24.96 -3.06
C LEU A 115 -11.43 -25.87 -2.11
N ARG A 116 -10.80 -26.33 -1.02
CA ARG A 116 -11.33 -27.35 -0.13
C ARG A 116 -12.69 -26.94 0.45
N GLY A 117 -13.67 -27.83 0.33
CA GLY A 117 -15.02 -27.63 0.87
C GLY A 117 -15.90 -26.65 0.07
N ARG A 118 -15.40 -26.07 -1.02
CA ARG A 118 -16.15 -25.09 -1.84
C ARG A 118 -16.61 -25.62 -3.19
N LEU A 119 -16.15 -26.81 -3.59
CA LEU A 119 -16.56 -27.49 -4.80
C LEU A 119 -17.55 -28.60 -4.44
N VAL A 120 -18.75 -28.56 -5.03
CA VAL A 120 -19.80 -29.56 -4.83
C VAL A 120 -20.14 -30.18 -6.17
N GLN A 121 -20.14 -31.51 -6.23
CA GLN A 121 -20.57 -32.27 -7.39
C GLN A 121 -22.04 -32.63 -7.24
N SER A 122 -22.87 -32.21 -8.20
CA SER A 122 -24.31 -32.51 -8.23
C SER A 122 -24.76 -32.75 -9.66
N GLY A 123 -25.44 -33.88 -9.92
CA GLY A 123 -25.98 -34.20 -11.23
C GLY A 123 -24.94 -34.29 -12.36
N GLY A 124 -23.68 -34.62 -12.05
CA GLY A 124 -22.58 -34.67 -13.03
C GLY A 124 -21.88 -33.33 -13.28
N ALA A 125 -22.42 -32.21 -12.77
CA ALA A 125 -21.81 -30.89 -12.87
C ALA A 125 -21.08 -30.50 -11.57
N LEU A 126 -20.03 -29.68 -11.69
CA LEU A 126 -19.40 -29.03 -10.54
C LEU A 126 -20.03 -27.67 -10.31
N THR A 127 -20.29 -27.36 -9.05
CA THR A 127 -20.83 -26.07 -8.61
C THR A 127 -20.02 -25.54 -7.44
N VAL A 128 -20.09 -24.22 -7.23
CA VAL A 128 -19.45 -23.58 -6.08
C VAL A 128 -20.45 -23.48 -4.94
N SER A 129 -20.03 -23.88 -3.75
CA SER A 129 -20.77 -23.67 -2.51
C SER A 129 -20.02 -22.68 -1.64
N LEU A 130 -20.57 -21.46 -1.51
CA LEU A 130 -20.14 -20.44 -0.56
C LEU A 130 -21.29 -20.24 0.45
N ASP A 131 -20.98 -20.29 1.75
CA ASP A 131 -21.98 -20.07 2.79
C ASP A 131 -22.28 -18.57 3.01
N GLU A 132 -23.23 -18.25 3.90
CA GLU A 132 -23.64 -16.86 4.19
C GLU A 132 -22.51 -15.98 4.75
N SER A 133 -21.49 -16.57 5.39
CA SER A 133 -20.34 -15.81 5.88
C SER A 133 -19.40 -15.41 4.73
N GLN A 134 -19.45 -16.12 3.60
CA GLN A 134 -18.61 -15.91 2.44
C GLN A 134 -19.31 -15.08 1.36
N LEU A 135 -20.58 -15.41 1.06
CA LEU A 135 -21.43 -14.71 0.12
C LEU A 135 -22.84 -14.56 0.73
N PRO A 136 -23.10 -13.49 1.48
CA PRO A 136 -24.38 -13.25 2.15
C PRO A 136 -25.57 -13.27 1.18
N ARG A 137 -26.70 -13.84 1.61
CA ARG A 137 -27.94 -13.87 0.81
C ARG A 137 -28.35 -12.50 0.29
N ARG A 138 -28.21 -11.46 1.12
CA ARG A 138 -28.49 -10.07 0.71
C ARG A 138 -27.74 -9.66 -0.56
N ILE A 139 -26.45 -10.01 -0.66
CA ILE A 139 -25.64 -9.68 -1.85
C ILE A 139 -26.11 -10.51 -3.05
N VAL A 140 -26.44 -11.79 -2.84
CA VAL A 140 -27.03 -12.65 -3.89
C VAL A 140 -28.32 -12.04 -4.42
N ASP A 141 -29.25 -11.68 -3.53
CA ASP A 141 -30.54 -11.10 -3.89
C ASP A 141 -30.37 -9.76 -4.61
N GLU A 142 -29.49 -8.87 -4.12
CA GLU A 142 -29.20 -7.57 -4.73
C GLU A 142 -28.53 -7.71 -6.11
N LEU A 143 -27.70 -8.75 -6.33
CA LEU A 143 -27.15 -9.08 -7.66
C LEU A 143 -28.25 -9.60 -8.60
N SER A 144 -29.04 -10.58 -8.16
CA SER A 144 -30.11 -11.18 -8.97
C SER A 144 -31.20 -10.17 -9.35
N SER A 145 -31.54 -9.23 -8.46
CA SER A 145 -32.53 -8.18 -8.70
C SER A 145 -32.00 -7.02 -9.56
N GLY A 146 -30.69 -6.96 -9.81
CA GLY A 146 -30.05 -5.85 -10.53
C GLY A 146 -29.89 -4.56 -9.71
N ALA A 147 -29.99 -4.64 -8.38
CA ALA A 147 -29.67 -3.52 -7.50
C ALA A 147 -28.16 -3.28 -7.47
N LEU A 148 -27.36 -4.34 -7.44
CA LEU A 148 -25.91 -4.29 -7.66
C LEU A 148 -25.62 -4.42 -9.15
N GLN A 149 -25.12 -3.34 -9.74
CA GLN A 149 -24.83 -3.26 -11.18
C GLN A 149 -23.33 -3.18 -11.47
N ARG A 150 -22.53 -2.91 -10.44
CA ARG A 150 -21.09 -2.68 -10.58
C ARG A 150 -20.30 -3.54 -9.60
N ILE A 151 -19.23 -4.17 -10.10
CA ILE A 151 -18.20 -4.80 -9.27
C ILE A 151 -16.89 -4.03 -9.45
N ARG A 152 -16.30 -3.59 -8.34
CA ARG A 152 -14.96 -3.00 -8.30
C ARG A 152 -14.03 -3.92 -7.50
N VAL A 153 -13.09 -4.55 -8.19
CA VAL A 153 -12.07 -5.38 -7.53
C VAL A 153 -10.89 -4.49 -7.18
N ILE A 154 -10.49 -4.48 -5.91
CA ILE A 154 -9.41 -3.63 -5.41
C ILE A 154 -8.37 -4.42 -4.61
N GLY A 155 -7.13 -3.94 -4.64
CA GLY A 155 -6.02 -4.45 -3.86
C GLY A 155 -4.81 -3.53 -4.02
N GLN A 156 -3.64 -3.98 -3.58
CA GLN A 156 -2.36 -3.30 -3.81
C GLN A 156 -1.29 -4.29 -4.25
N GLY A 157 -0.40 -3.86 -5.14
CA GLY A 157 0.68 -4.70 -5.69
C GLY A 157 0.17 -6.03 -6.26
N THR A 158 0.80 -7.14 -5.87
CA THR A 158 0.43 -8.51 -6.26
C THR A 158 -1.06 -8.82 -6.05
N ALA A 159 -1.70 -8.31 -4.99
CA ALA A 159 -3.13 -8.53 -4.75
C ALA A 159 -4.03 -7.81 -5.76
N ALA A 160 -3.62 -6.62 -6.24
CA ALA A 160 -4.34 -5.92 -7.30
C ALA A 160 -4.24 -6.70 -8.63
N ILE A 161 -3.10 -7.31 -8.91
CA ILE A 161 -2.89 -8.14 -10.11
C ILE A 161 -3.74 -9.41 -10.06
N ALA A 162 -3.78 -10.12 -8.92
CA ALA A 162 -4.72 -11.23 -8.73
C ALA A 162 -6.18 -10.78 -8.89
N GLY A 163 -6.52 -9.57 -8.46
CA GLY A 163 -7.85 -8.97 -8.67
C GLY A 163 -8.21 -8.78 -10.15
N ARG A 164 -7.23 -8.52 -11.02
CA ARG A 164 -7.46 -8.42 -12.47
C ARG A 164 -7.85 -9.75 -13.08
N SER A 165 -7.29 -10.88 -12.64
CA SER A 165 -7.74 -12.19 -13.13
C SER A 165 -9.19 -12.49 -12.72
N LEU A 166 -9.58 -12.11 -11.49
CA LEU A 166 -10.98 -12.18 -11.06
C LEU A 166 -11.89 -11.33 -11.97
N ALA A 167 -11.53 -10.08 -12.25
CA ALA A 167 -12.32 -9.21 -13.12
C ALA A 167 -12.45 -9.78 -14.55
N ASN A 168 -11.39 -10.36 -15.09
CA ASN A 168 -11.42 -11.02 -16.41
C ASN A 168 -12.38 -12.22 -16.41
N LEU A 169 -12.33 -13.07 -15.38
CA LEU A 169 -13.23 -14.22 -15.26
C LEU A 169 -14.69 -13.77 -15.07
N LEU A 170 -14.95 -12.76 -14.23
CA LEU A 170 -16.28 -12.19 -14.08
C LEU A 170 -16.83 -11.71 -15.42
N ARG A 171 -16.08 -10.89 -16.16
CA ARG A 171 -16.52 -10.38 -17.49
C ARG A 171 -16.84 -11.52 -18.45
N SER A 172 -15.99 -12.56 -18.47
CA SER A 172 -16.22 -13.74 -19.32
C SER A 172 -17.48 -14.52 -18.94
N LEU A 173 -17.78 -14.66 -17.65
CA LEU A 173 -18.89 -15.50 -17.16
C LEU A 173 -20.23 -14.75 -17.06
N THR A 174 -20.20 -13.43 -16.90
CA THR A 174 -21.41 -12.60 -16.72
C THR A 174 -21.79 -11.80 -17.96
N GLY A 175 -20.88 -11.65 -18.93
CA GLY A 175 -21.07 -10.77 -20.08
C GLY A 175 -21.37 -9.33 -19.65
N ASP A 176 -22.30 -8.67 -20.34
CA ASP A 176 -22.64 -7.25 -20.12
C ASP A 176 -23.59 -6.99 -18.93
N ARG A 177 -23.89 -8.02 -18.13
CA ARG A 177 -24.84 -7.92 -17.01
C ARG A 177 -24.32 -7.06 -15.85
N LEU A 178 -23.01 -6.90 -15.73
CA LEU A 178 -22.35 -6.12 -14.69
C LEU A 178 -21.24 -5.24 -15.27
N ARG A 179 -21.08 -4.05 -14.71
CA ARG A 179 -19.90 -3.19 -14.96
C ARG A 179 -18.77 -3.62 -14.03
N ILE A 180 -17.75 -4.28 -14.58
CA ILE A 180 -16.67 -4.88 -13.79
C ILE A 180 -15.35 -4.18 -14.13
N ASP A 181 -14.68 -3.64 -13.11
CA ASP A 181 -13.32 -3.12 -13.24
C ASP A 181 -12.42 -3.58 -12.08
N ALA A 182 -11.13 -3.70 -12.35
CA ALA A 182 -10.09 -3.96 -11.35
C ALA A 182 -9.07 -2.82 -11.38
N LEU A 183 -8.73 -2.29 -10.20
CA LEU A 183 -7.81 -1.17 -10.06
C LEU A 183 -7.14 -1.18 -8.68
N PRO A 184 -5.96 -0.54 -8.53
CA PRO A 184 -5.39 -0.34 -7.20
C PRO A 184 -6.37 0.40 -6.27
N ALA A 185 -6.38 0.04 -4.99
CA ALA A 185 -7.31 0.64 -4.03
C ALA A 185 -7.13 2.17 -3.93
N THR A 186 -5.91 2.67 -4.09
CA THR A 186 -5.55 4.09 -4.14
C THR A 186 -6.15 4.82 -5.34
N GLU A 187 -6.22 4.16 -6.50
CA GLU A 187 -6.82 4.72 -7.70
C GLU A 187 -8.34 4.85 -7.55
N LEU A 188 -8.98 3.84 -6.94
CA LEU A 188 -10.41 3.93 -6.64
C LEU A 188 -10.68 5.11 -5.70
N SER A 189 -10.02 5.17 -4.55
CA SER A 189 -10.23 6.27 -3.59
C SER A 189 -9.83 7.62 -4.16
N GLY A 190 -8.80 7.70 -5.00
CA GLY A 190 -8.34 8.91 -5.70
C GLY A 190 -9.34 9.48 -6.68
N PHE A 191 -9.85 8.63 -7.56
CA PHE A 191 -10.47 9.11 -8.79
C PHE A 191 -11.78 8.39 -9.14
N GLY A 192 -12.04 7.23 -8.54
CA GLY A 192 -13.12 6.33 -8.95
C GLY A 192 -14.33 6.25 -7.99
N LEU A 193 -14.29 6.91 -6.82
CA LEU A 193 -15.44 6.88 -5.89
C LEU A 193 -16.53 7.88 -6.30
N SER A 194 -17.75 7.38 -6.48
CA SER A 194 -18.97 8.20 -6.64
C SER A 194 -19.54 8.62 -5.29
N LEU A 195 -20.42 9.63 -5.22
CA LEU A 195 -21.06 10.06 -3.97
C LEU A 195 -22.01 9.00 -3.40
N ASP A 196 -22.78 8.36 -4.28
CA ASP A 196 -23.60 7.19 -3.99
C ASP A 196 -22.96 5.98 -4.65
N MET A 197 -22.77 4.93 -3.87
CA MET A 197 -22.20 3.65 -4.28
C MET A 197 -23.09 2.47 -3.86
N SER A 198 -24.37 2.73 -3.56
CA SER A 198 -25.34 1.70 -3.20
C SER A 198 -25.54 0.63 -4.28
N ASP A 199 -25.24 0.93 -5.54
CA ASP A 199 -25.25 0.02 -6.70
C ASP A 199 -23.96 -0.80 -6.89
N THR A 200 -22.99 -0.64 -5.98
CA THR A 200 -21.61 -1.10 -6.17
C THR A 200 -21.22 -2.14 -5.12
N LEU A 201 -20.65 -3.25 -5.61
CA LEU A 201 -19.98 -4.27 -4.83
C LEU A 201 -18.46 -4.09 -4.94
N ILE A 202 -17.81 -3.85 -3.80
CA ILE A 202 -16.36 -3.87 -3.67
C ILE A 202 -15.91 -5.30 -3.37
N VAL A 203 -14.95 -5.81 -4.14
CA VAL A 203 -14.21 -7.03 -3.80
C VAL A 203 -12.79 -6.64 -3.42
N ALA A 204 -12.50 -6.60 -2.12
CA ALA A 204 -11.20 -6.20 -1.59
C ALA A 204 -10.29 -7.41 -1.38
N ILE A 205 -9.11 -7.40 -2.02
CA ILE A 205 -8.13 -8.49 -1.94
C ILE A 205 -6.91 -8.02 -1.15
N SER A 206 -6.52 -8.76 -0.12
CA SER A 206 -5.32 -8.47 0.68
C SER A 206 -4.79 -9.75 1.33
N GLN A 207 -3.47 -9.96 1.33
CA GLN A 207 -2.87 -11.08 2.08
C GLN A 207 -2.98 -10.84 3.60
N SER A 208 -2.52 -9.68 4.08
CA SER A 208 -2.47 -9.39 5.51
C SER A 208 -3.81 -8.93 6.08
N GLY A 209 -4.70 -8.41 5.24
CA GLY A 209 -5.96 -7.80 5.65
C GLY A 209 -5.80 -6.53 6.51
N THR A 210 -4.58 -5.99 6.59
CA THR A 210 -4.20 -4.77 7.34
C THR A 210 -3.62 -3.69 6.44
N THR A 211 -3.59 -3.90 5.12
CA THR A 211 -3.09 -2.91 4.16
C THR A 211 -3.88 -1.60 4.31
N THR A 212 -3.22 -0.55 4.78
CA THR A 212 -3.87 0.72 5.17
C THR A 212 -4.65 1.33 4.02
N ASP A 213 -4.05 1.42 2.84
CA ASP A 213 -4.71 2.02 1.67
C ASP A 213 -5.95 1.23 1.23
N THR A 214 -5.90 -0.11 1.27
CA THR A 214 -7.06 -0.96 0.96
C THR A 214 -8.17 -0.76 1.99
N ASN A 215 -7.83 -0.79 3.27
CA ASN A 215 -8.80 -0.60 4.36
C ASN A 215 -9.46 0.79 4.30
N ARG A 216 -8.69 1.85 4.07
CA ARG A 216 -9.23 3.20 3.91
C ARG A 216 -10.16 3.33 2.71
N THR A 217 -9.80 2.76 1.57
CA THR A 217 -10.69 2.76 0.40
C THR A 217 -12.00 2.02 0.68
N VAL A 218 -11.94 0.91 1.42
CA VAL A 218 -13.13 0.17 1.86
C VAL A 218 -14.01 1.02 2.76
N ASP A 219 -13.44 1.71 3.76
CA ASP A 219 -14.21 2.61 4.64
C ASP A 219 -14.93 3.70 3.85
N LEU A 220 -14.22 4.32 2.88
CA LEU A 220 -14.77 5.37 2.03
C LEU A 220 -15.86 4.87 1.08
N ALA A 221 -15.71 3.69 0.49
CA ALA A 221 -16.74 3.12 -0.39
C ALA A 221 -17.99 2.72 0.41
N ARG A 222 -17.79 2.13 1.59
CA ARG A 222 -18.85 1.67 2.46
C ARG A 222 -19.63 2.84 3.07
N SER A 223 -18.98 3.93 3.46
CA SER A 223 -19.66 5.15 3.92
C SER A 223 -20.56 5.79 2.85
N ARG A 224 -20.35 5.43 1.58
CA ARG A 224 -21.17 5.83 0.43
C ARG A 224 -22.16 4.76 -0.02
N GLY A 225 -22.36 3.71 0.78
CA GLY A 225 -23.41 2.70 0.59
C GLY A 225 -22.98 1.41 -0.10
N ALA A 226 -21.71 1.28 -0.51
CA ALA A 226 -21.21 0.08 -1.18
C ALA A 226 -21.27 -1.18 -0.30
N ARG A 227 -21.47 -2.34 -0.94
CA ARG A 227 -21.27 -3.66 -0.32
C ARG A 227 -19.81 -4.08 -0.43
N VAL A 228 -19.34 -4.91 0.49
CA VAL A 228 -17.93 -5.32 0.54
C VAL A 228 -17.81 -6.83 0.74
N LEU A 229 -17.14 -7.50 -0.20
CA LEU A 229 -16.59 -8.83 0.00
C LEU A 229 -15.07 -8.74 0.14
N ALA A 230 -14.49 -9.54 1.03
CA ALA A 230 -13.05 -9.62 1.21
C ALA A 230 -12.49 -10.99 0.79
N ILE A 231 -11.40 -11.00 0.02
CA ILE A 231 -10.55 -12.18 -0.20
C ILE A 231 -9.27 -11.95 0.60
N VAL A 232 -9.09 -12.70 1.68
CA VAL A 232 -8.04 -12.44 2.66
C VAL A 232 -7.44 -13.69 3.24
N ASN A 233 -6.15 -13.65 3.56
CA ASN A 233 -5.49 -14.79 4.18
C ASN A 233 -5.51 -14.74 5.70
N ARG A 234 -5.35 -13.57 6.32
CA ARG A 234 -5.31 -13.43 7.79
C ARG A 234 -6.71 -13.39 8.39
N ARG A 235 -7.07 -14.37 9.24
CA ARG A 235 -8.26 -14.32 10.10
C ARG A 235 -8.18 -13.17 11.11
N GLY A 236 -9.33 -12.58 11.43
CA GLY A 236 -9.44 -11.51 12.43
C GLY A 236 -8.66 -10.23 12.06
N SER A 237 -8.41 -10.01 10.78
CA SER A 237 -7.78 -8.77 10.30
C SER A 237 -8.78 -7.62 10.28
N GLU A 238 -8.29 -6.39 10.21
CA GLU A 238 -9.13 -5.19 10.09
C GLU A 238 -10.10 -5.28 8.90
N LEU A 239 -9.62 -5.73 7.74
CA LEU A 239 -10.46 -5.92 6.56
C LEU A 239 -11.60 -6.93 6.77
N THR A 240 -11.37 -8.00 7.54
CA THR A 240 -12.42 -9.00 7.83
C THR A 240 -13.55 -8.40 8.66
N ALA A 241 -13.25 -7.46 9.55
CA ALA A 241 -14.27 -6.80 10.37
C ALA A 241 -15.13 -5.79 9.59
N LYS A 242 -14.61 -5.30 8.46
CA LYS A 242 -15.27 -4.28 7.61
C LYS A 242 -16.09 -4.88 6.46
N ALA A 243 -15.84 -6.14 6.12
CA ALA A 243 -16.49 -6.81 5.00
C ALA A 243 -17.85 -7.40 5.39
N ASP A 244 -18.80 -7.39 4.45
CA ASP A 244 -20.10 -8.06 4.60
C ASP A 244 -19.97 -9.58 4.42
N GLY A 245 -18.99 -10.04 3.64
CA GLY A 245 -18.65 -11.46 3.47
C GLY A 245 -17.16 -11.68 3.22
N VAL A 246 -16.63 -12.82 3.67
CA VAL A 246 -15.18 -13.09 3.68
C VAL A 246 -14.86 -14.46 3.08
N ILE A 247 -14.01 -14.47 2.07
CA ILE A 247 -13.45 -15.67 1.45
C ILE A 247 -11.99 -15.80 1.89
N TYR A 248 -11.74 -16.73 2.81
CA TYR A 248 -10.37 -17.00 3.24
C TYR A 248 -9.57 -17.72 2.15
N THR A 249 -8.35 -17.28 1.89
CA THR A 249 -7.39 -18.05 1.09
C THR A 249 -6.71 -19.11 1.95
N SER A 250 -6.27 -20.20 1.33
CA SER A 250 -5.72 -21.38 2.02
C SER A 250 -6.68 -21.84 3.14
N ASP A 251 -6.25 -21.84 4.40
CA ASP A 251 -7.07 -22.12 5.59
C ASP A 251 -7.31 -20.87 6.47
N GLY A 252 -6.88 -19.68 6.01
CA GLY A 252 -6.95 -18.44 6.75
C GLY A 252 -5.84 -18.25 7.80
N ARG A 253 -4.82 -19.13 7.80
CA ARG A 253 -3.72 -19.14 8.79
C ARG A 253 -2.33 -19.24 8.15
N ASP A 254 -2.29 -19.32 6.82
CA ASP A 254 -1.08 -19.66 6.07
C ASP A 254 -0.10 -18.46 6.00
N VAL A 255 0.86 -18.39 6.90
CA VAL A 255 1.77 -17.23 7.01
C VAL A 255 2.72 -17.17 5.82
N GLU A 256 2.88 -15.98 5.25
CA GLU A 256 3.89 -15.68 4.23
C GLU A 256 4.97 -14.84 4.92
N MET A 257 6.16 -15.43 5.10
CA MET A 257 7.32 -14.86 5.79
C MET A 257 8.24 -14.10 4.83
N SER A 258 8.34 -14.55 3.58
CA SER A 258 9.03 -13.78 2.54
C SER A 258 8.33 -12.43 2.35
N VAL A 259 9.12 -11.37 2.21
CA VAL A 259 8.54 -10.05 1.89
C VAL A 259 7.90 -10.07 0.49
N ALA A 260 8.51 -10.75 -0.48
CA ALA A 260 7.93 -10.93 -1.80
C ALA A 260 6.83 -12.01 -1.75
N SER A 261 5.59 -11.60 -2.05
CA SER A 261 4.44 -12.51 -2.03
C SER A 261 4.51 -13.50 -3.19
N THR A 262 4.18 -14.77 -2.92
CA THR A 262 4.18 -15.90 -3.84
C THR A 262 2.89 -16.72 -3.69
N LYS A 263 2.80 -17.64 -2.72
CA LYS A 263 1.63 -18.52 -2.49
C LYS A 263 0.32 -17.78 -2.33
N ALA A 264 0.33 -16.56 -1.77
CA ALA A 264 -0.87 -15.77 -1.62
C ALA A 264 -1.48 -15.36 -2.98
N PHE A 265 -0.67 -15.05 -4.00
CA PHE A 265 -1.16 -14.74 -5.35
C PHE A 265 -1.97 -15.90 -5.92
N TYR A 266 -1.40 -17.11 -5.90
CA TYR A 266 -2.05 -18.32 -6.42
C TYR A 266 -3.36 -18.63 -5.70
N ALA A 267 -3.37 -18.51 -4.38
CA ALA A 267 -4.57 -18.72 -3.58
C ALA A 267 -5.63 -17.63 -3.85
N GLN A 268 -5.24 -16.38 -4.07
CA GLN A 268 -6.14 -15.29 -4.45
C GLN A 268 -6.76 -15.51 -5.84
N VAL A 269 -5.99 -16.02 -6.80
CA VAL A 269 -6.51 -16.42 -8.12
C VAL A 269 -7.56 -17.54 -7.98
N ALA A 270 -7.29 -18.56 -7.17
CA ALA A 270 -8.24 -19.64 -6.90
C ALA A 270 -9.53 -19.12 -6.25
N ALA A 271 -9.42 -18.30 -5.20
CA ALA A 271 -10.56 -17.70 -4.51
C ALA A 271 -11.36 -16.78 -5.44
N GLY A 272 -10.68 -16.00 -6.27
CA GLY A 272 -11.30 -15.16 -7.29
C GLY A 272 -12.10 -15.98 -8.31
N ALA A 273 -11.54 -17.08 -8.82
CA ALA A 273 -12.26 -17.93 -9.76
C ALA A 273 -13.53 -18.57 -9.14
N LEU A 274 -13.45 -19.02 -7.88
CA LEU A 274 -14.62 -19.51 -7.14
C LEU A 274 -15.70 -18.43 -6.98
N LEU A 275 -15.30 -17.21 -6.61
CA LEU A 275 -16.21 -16.08 -6.48
C LEU A 275 -16.84 -15.71 -7.83
N ALA A 276 -16.08 -15.74 -8.92
CA ALA A 276 -16.60 -15.46 -10.26
C ALA A 276 -17.69 -16.46 -10.68
N CYS A 277 -17.46 -17.76 -10.43
CA CYS A 277 -18.46 -18.80 -10.66
C CYS A 277 -19.71 -18.61 -9.77
N ALA A 278 -19.53 -18.27 -8.49
CA ALA A 278 -20.64 -18.04 -7.57
C ALA A 278 -21.49 -16.81 -7.96
N VAL A 279 -20.85 -15.71 -8.37
CA VAL A 279 -21.54 -14.52 -8.87
C VAL A 279 -22.30 -14.82 -10.17
N ALA A 280 -21.69 -15.54 -11.11
CA ALA A 280 -22.36 -15.95 -12.34
C ALA A 280 -23.56 -16.86 -12.05
N GLN A 281 -23.45 -17.77 -11.07
CA GLN A 281 -24.56 -18.59 -10.61
C GLN A 281 -25.69 -17.75 -9.99
N ALA A 282 -25.37 -16.76 -9.15
CA ALA A 282 -26.35 -15.84 -8.56
C ALA A 282 -27.11 -15.03 -9.63
N LEU A 283 -26.43 -14.63 -10.71
CA LEU A 283 -27.05 -13.91 -11.82
C LEU A 283 -27.83 -14.81 -12.78
N GLY A 284 -27.70 -16.13 -12.67
CA GLY A 284 -28.21 -17.08 -13.66
C GLY A 284 -27.51 -16.95 -15.02
N THR A 285 -26.25 -16.51 -15.05
CA THR A 285 -25.46 -16.25 -16.28
C THR A 285 -24.34 -17.26 -16.46
N GLY A 286 -23.86 -17.41 -17.70
CA GLY A 286 -22.85 -18.39 -18.05
C GLY A 286 -23.44 -19.80 -18.19
N GLN A 287 -22.88 -20.60 -19.09
CA GLN A 287 -23.32 -21.98 -19.27
C GLN A 287 -22.86 -22.84 -18.09
N ALA A 288 -23.71 -23.74 -17.61
CA ALA A 288 -23.38 -24.63 -16.49
C ALA A 288 -22.18 -25.53 -16.80
N ASP A 289 -22.08 -25.99 -18.06
CA ASP A 289 -20.96 -26.80 -18.55
C ASP A 289 -19.66 -26.00 -18.60
N ASP A 290 -19.71 -24.74 -19.04
CA ASP A 290 -18.54 -23.86 -19.08
C ASP A 290 -18.00 -23.55 -17.67
N ARG A 291 -18.90 -23.29 -16.70
CA ARG A 291 -18.52 -23.16 -15.29
C ARG A 291 -17.94 -24.47 -14.75
N THR A 292 -18.56 -25.61 -15.08
CA THR A 292 -18.07 -26.93 -14.64
C THR A 292 -16.65 -27.19 -15.16
N GLN A 293 -16.39 -26.91 -16.44
CA GLN A 293 -15.07 -27.05 -17.04
C GLN A 293 -14.02 -26.19 -16.33
N LEU A 294 -14.34 -24.94 -16.00
CA LEU A 294 -13.45 -24.06 -15.26
C LEU A 294 -13.15 -24.60 -13.84
N LEU A 295 -14.17 -25.10 -13.14
CA LEU A 295 -14.01 -25.68 -11.80
C LEU A 295 -13.20 -26.99 -11.82
N GLU A 296 -13.35 -27.80 -12.86
CA GLU A 296 -12.51 -28.98 -13.07
C GLU A 296 -11.05 -28.59 -13.34
N ALA A 297 -10.83 -27.56 -14.15
CA ALA A 297 -9.50 -27.03 -14.40
C ALA A 297 -8.84 -26.46 -13.13
N LEU A 298 -9.59 -25.76 -12.27
CA LEU A 298 -9.09 -25.34 -10.95
C LEU A 298 -8.68 -26.54 -10.10
N ARG A 299 -9.46 -27.63 -10.13
CA ARG A 299 -9.18 -28.84 -9.36
C ARG A 299 -7.91 -29.55 -9.81
N THR A 300 -7.57 -29.51 -11.09
CA THR A 300 -6.39 -30.20 -11.66
C THR A 300 -5.15 -29.31 -11.76
N LEU A 301 -5.29 -27.98 -11.73
CA LEU A 301 -4.18 -27.03 -11.84
C LEU A 301 -3.04 -27.25 -10.83
N PRO A 302 -3.27 -27.63 -9.55
CA PRO A 302 -2.19 -27.92 -8.61
C PRO A 302 -1.20 -29.00 -9.09
N GLU A 303 -1.66 -30.03 -9.80
CA GLU A 303 -0.78 -31.06 -10.37
C GLU A 303 0.09 -30.50 -11.51
N ALA A 304 -0.48 -29.62 -12.33
CA ALA A 304 0.29 -28.91 -13.35
C ALA A 304 1.33 -27.97 -12.71
N MET A 305 0.98 -27.30 -11.62
CA MET A 305 1.93 -26.48 -10.84
C MET A 305 3.07 -27.35 -10.27
N HIS A 306 2.78 -28.53 -9.72
CA HIS A 306 3.83 -29.46 -9.28
C HIS A 306 4.77 -29.88 -10.41
N THR A 307 4.23 -30.10 -11.61
CA THR A 307 5.03 -30.41 -12.80
C THR A 307 5.97 -29.26 -13.16
N VAL A 308 5.53 -28.01 -13.05
CA VAL A 308 6.39 -26.82 -13.25
C VAL A 308 7.46 -26.72 -12.16
N LEU A 309 7.13 -26.98 -10.89
CA LEU A 309 8.14 -26.99 -9.81
C LEU A 309 9.23 -28.03 -10.06
N ALA A 310 8.88 -29.19 -10.64
CA ALA A 310 9.85 -30.22 -11.02
C ALA A 310 10.80 -29.78 -12.15
N SER A 311 10.42 -28.77 -12.96
CA SER A 311 11.27 -28.24 -14.03
C SER A 311 12.21 -27.11 -13.58
N ARG A 312 12.29 -26.83 -12.27
CA ARG A 312 13.13 -25.76 -11.69
C ARG A 312 14.59 -25.79 -12.17
N SER A 313 15.20 -26.95 -12.39
CA SER A 313 16.57 -27.04 -12.91
C SER A 313 16.73 -26.37 -14.28
N LYS A 314 15.79 -26.62 -15.20
CA LYS A 314 15.77 -25.98 -16.53
C LYS A 314 15.59 -24.47 -16.42
N VAL A 315 14.71 -24.02 -15.52
CA VAL A 315 14.50 -22.58 -15.26
C VAL A 315 15.78 -21.95 -14.70
N ALA A 316 16.47 -22.65 -13.80
CA ALA A 316 17.72 -22.20 -13.21
C ALA A 316 18.86 -22.11 -14.23
N ASP A 317 18.93 -23.04 -15.19
CA ASP A 317 19.90 -22.99 -16.29
C ASP A 317 19.66 -21.76 -17.18
N ALA A 318 18.41 -21.49 -17.54
CA ALA A 318 18.06 -20.29 -18.29
C ALA A 318 18.41 -19.00 -17.52
N ALA A 319 18.07 -18.93 -16.23
CA ALA A 319 18.38 -17.78 -15.39
C ALA A 319 19.90 -17.53 -15.29
N ARG A 320 20.69 -18.56 -14.97
CA ARG A 320 22.16 -18.46 -14.88
C ARG A 320 22.80 -18.02 -16.19
N THR A 321 22.29 -18.54 -17.31
CA THR A 321 22.87 -18.29 -18.64
C THR A 321 22.58 -16.87 -19.13
N PHE A 322 21.35 -16.38 -18.91
CA PHE A 322 20.88 -15.18 -19.62
C PHE A 322 20.68 -13.95 -18.73
N ALA A 323 20.49 -14.10 -17.42
CA ALA A 323 20.15 -12.98 -16.53
C ALA A 323 21.36 -12.10 -16.15
N THR A 324 22.51 -12.71 -15.90
CA THR A 324 23.67 -12.05 -15.26
C THR A 324 24.34 -11.00 -16.14
N SER A 325 24.48 -11.26 -17.44
CA SER A 325 25.14 -10.39 -18.41
C SER A 325 24.22 -9.31 -19.01
N ARG A 326 22.95 -9.27 -18.63
CA ARG A 326 21.95 -8.37 -19.25
C ARG A 326 21.46 -7.33 -18.27
N ARG A 327 21.61 -6.06 -18.65
CA ARG A 327 21.23 -4.93 -17.79
C ARG A 327 19.74 -4.68 -17.78
N TYR A 328 19.13 -4.58 -18.96
CA TYR A 328 17.72 -4.22 -19.16
C TYR A 328 16.86 -5.44 -19.43
N TRP A 329 15.77 -5.57 -18.69
CA TRP A 329 14.85 -6.71 -18.79
C TRP A 329 13.43 -6.19 -19.01
N THR A 330 12.65 -6.96 -19.76
CA THR A 330 11.22 -6.72 -20.00
C THR A 330 10.45 -8.01 -19.81
N VAL A 331 9.22 -7.91 -19.32
CA VAL A 331 8.26 -9.02 -19.32
C VAL A 331 7.13 -8.68 -20.28
N VAL A 332 6.70 -9.63 -21.11
CA VAL A 332 5.56 -9.42 -22.01
C VAL A 332 4.54 -10.52 -21.89
N GLY A 333 3.27 -10.19 -22.16
CA GLY A 333 2.18 -11.15 -22.24
C GLY A 333 0.91 -10.48 -22.77
N ASN A 334 0.06 -11.24 -23.45
CA ASN A 334 -1.22 -10.77 -23.98
C ASN A 334 -2.40 -11.53 -23.36
N GLY A 335 -3.60 -10.96 -23.43
CA GLY A 335 -4.80 -11.56 -22.84
C GLY A 335 -4.65 -11.86 -21.35
N THR A 336 -4.92 -13.10 -20.93
CA THR A 336 -4.71 -13.55 -19.53
C THR A 336 -3.22 -13.59 -19.15
N ASN A 337 -2.31 -13.79 -20.11
CA ASN A 337 -0.86 -13.70 -19.86
C ASN A 337 -0.39 -12.27 -19.54
N ALA A 338 -1.18 -11.23 -19.81
CA ALA A 338 -0.87 -9.88 -19.31
C ALA A 338 -0.90 -9.82 -17.77
N VAL A 339 -1.79 -10.60 -17.12
CA VAL A 339 -1.80 -10.75 -15.65
C VAL A 339 -0.50 -11.42 -15.19
N ALA A 340 -0.04 -12.45 -15.91
CA ALA A 340 1.21 -13.11 -15.60
C ALA A 340 2.41 -12.17 -15.76
N ALA A 341 2.46 -11.43 -16.87
CA ALA A 341 3.56 -10.51 -17.17
C ALA A 341 3.73 -9.45 -16.07
N GLU A 342 2.63 -8.88 -15.58
CA GLU A 342 2.70 -7.87 -14.53
C GLU A 342 3.14 -8.42 -13.18
N GLU A 343 2.67 -9.62 -12.80
CA GLU A 343 3.08 -10.25 -11.53
C GLU A 343 4.56 -10.67 -11.59
N VAL A 344 4.98 -11.26 -12.71
CA VAL A 344 6.38 -11.61 -12.93
C VAL A 344 7.25 -10.35 -12.92
N ARG A 345 6.83 -9.25 -13.53
CA ARG A 345 7.53 -7.96 -13.44
C ARG A 345 7.75 -7.54 -11.99
N ILE A 346 6.72 -7.61 -11.13
CA ILE A 346 6.87 -7.26 -9.71
C ILE A 346 7.92 -8.16 -9.06
N LYS A 347 7.82 -9.48 -9.22
CA LYS A 347 8.76 -10.41 -8.57
C LYS A 347 10.19 -10.22 -9.04
N LEU A 348 10.41 -10.08 -10.34
CA LEU A 348 11.75 -9.86 -10.88
C LEU A 348 12.31 -8.52 -10.39
N SER A 349 11.47 -7.49 -10.22
CA SER A 349 11.92 -6.18 -9.69
C SER A 349 12.26 -6.27 -8.20
N GLU A 350 11.43 -6.96 -7.41
CA GLU A 350 11.62 -7.20 -5.98
C GLU A 350 12.86 -8.05 -5.69
N LEU A 351 13.12 -9.09 -6.50
CA LEU A 351 14.19 -10.06 -6.25
C LEU A 351 15.52 -9.69 -6.90
N CYS A 352 15.50 -9.10 -8.10
CA CYS A 352 16.72 -8.82 -8.87
C CYS A 352 17.20 -7.37 -8.76
N TYR A 353 16.41 -6.49 -8.11
CA TYR A 353 16.70 -5.05 -7.96
C TYR A 353 16.94 -4.33 -9.28
N LYS A 354 16.08 -4.63 -10.25
CA LYS A 354 16.07 -4.03 -11.58
C LYS A 354 14.75 -3.31 -11.80
N SER A 355 14.78 -2.20 -12.54
CA SER A 355 13.57 -1.64 -13.13
C SER A 355 13.20 -2.49 -14.33
N ILE A 356 12.06 -3.18 -14.26
CA ILE A 356 11.63 -4.11 -15.28
C ILE A 356 10.40 -3.55 -15.95
N ALA A 357 10.48 -3.38 -17.27
CA ALA A 357 9.34 -2.97 -18.08
C ALA A 357 8.34 -4.12 -18.21
N CYS A 358 7.07 -3.79 -18.41
CA CYS A 358 6.03 -4.76 -18.72
C CYS A 358 5.12 -4.20 -19.80
N ASP A 359 5.03 -4.92 -20.91
CA ASP A 359 4.29 -4.51 -22.09
C ASP A 359 3.34 -5.62 -22.54
N ILE A 360 2.34 -5.26 -23.33
CA ILE A 360 1.64 -6.23 -24.16
C ILE A 360 2.61 -6.68 -25.26
N THR A 361 2.63 -7.98 -25.56
CA THR A 361 3.59 -8.60 -26.49
C THR A 361 3.70 -7.82 -27.81
N GLU A 362 2.58 -7.55 -28.46
CA GLU A 362 2.54 -6.88 -29.75
C GLU A 362 2.93 -5.38 -29.66
N ASP A 363 2.77 -4.76 -28.49
CA ASP A 363 3.01 -3.32 -28.30
C ASP A 363 4.50 -3.00 -28.06
N LYS A 364 5.29 -3.98 -27.62
CA LYS A 364 6.73 -3.79 -27.35
C LYS A 364 7.50 -3.22 -28.55
N LYS A 365 7.13 -3.61 -29.78
CA LYS A 365 7.75 -3.09 -31.01
C LYS A 365 7.51 -1.58 -31.22
N HIS A 366 6.51 -1.01 -30.57
CA HIS A 366 6.16 0.41 -30.65
C HIS A 366 6.77 1.27 -29.53
N ILE A 367 7.38 0.65 -28.52
CA ILE A 367 7.87 1.34 -27.31
C ILE A 367 9.40 1.39 -27.27
N ASP A 368 10.06 0.25 -27.00
CA ASP A 368 11.48 0.22 -26.60
C ASP A 368 12.25 -1.01 -27.13
N LEU A 369 11.82 -1.59 -28.25
CA LEU A 369 12.42 -2.80 -28.82
C LEU A 369 13.95 -2.72 -29.04
N SER A 370 14.48 -1.52 -29.27
CA SER A 370 15.90 -1.27 -29.55
C SER A 370 16.83 -1.35 -28.31
N CYS A 371 16.31 -1.45 -27.10
CA CYS A 371 17.11 -1.37 -25.85
C CYS A 371 17.90 -2.64 -25.46
N GLU A 372 18.22 -3.53 -26.43
CA GLU A 372 18.80 -4.89 -26.24
C GLU A 372 18.35 -5.63 -24.95
N PRO A 373 17.02 -5.83 -24.73
CA PRO A 373 16.53 -6.42 -23.50
C PRO A 373 16.61 -7.96 -23.46
N LEU A 374 16.75 -8.49 -22.25
CA LEU A 374 16.26 -9.83 -21.93
C LEU A 374 14.73 -9.76 -21.86
N ILE A 375 14.02 -10.54 -22.68
CA ILE A 375 12.56 -10.50 -22.75
C ILE A 375 12.00 -11.80 -22.21
N PHE A 376 11.27 -11.74 -21.09
CA PHE A 376 10.54 -12.88 -20.56
C PHE A 376 9.11 -12.87 -21.14
N VAL A 377 8.78 -13.85 -21.97
CA VAL A 377 7.52 -13.93 -22.72
C VAL A 377 6.58 -14.93 -22.05
N CYS A 378 5.45 -14.44 -21.54
CA CYS A 378 4.38 -15.27 -20.99
C CYS A 378 3.43 -15.70 -22.14
N ALA A 379 3.47 -16.98 -22.54
CA ALA A 379 2.69 -17.52 -23.65
C ALA A 379 1.96 -18.84 -23.33
N ALA A 380 1.86 -19.23 -22.05
CA ALA A 380 1.15 -20.44 -21.65
C ALA A 380 -0.35 -20.37 -22.03
N GLY A 381 -0.89 -21.46 -22.57
CA GLY A 381 -2.28 -21.57 -22.99
C GLY A 381 -2.64 -20.89 -24.31
N LEU A 382 -1.69 -20.22 -24.97
CA LEU A 382 -1.91 -19.69 -26.32
C LEU A 382 -2.01 -20.84 -27.34
N SER A 383 -2.83 -20.64 -28.37
CA SER A 383 -3.02 -21.60 -29.45
C SER A 383 -3.46 -20.92 -30.75
N GLY A 384 -3.39 -21.65 -31.87
CA GLY A 384 -3.85 -21.19 -33.18
C GLY A 384 -3.23 -19.86 -33.62
N GLY A 385 -4.07 -18.90 -34.01
CA GLY A 385 -3.65 -17.56 -34.46
C GLY A 385 -2.85 -16.80 -33.39
N THR A 386 -3.31 -16.81 -32.13
CA THR A 386 -2.65 -16.06 -31.04
C THR A 386 -1.21 -16.55 -30.78
N ALA A 387 -0.98 -17.87 -30.81
CA ALA A 387 0.37 -18.42 -30.70
C ALA A 387 1.23 -18.07 -31.92
N SER A 388 0.64 -18.07 -33.12
CA SER A 388 1.33 -17.71 -34.37
C SER A 388 1.75 -16.24 -34.38
N ASP A 389 0.94 -15.34 -33.83
CA ASP A 389 1.27 -13.92 -33.77
C ASP A 389 2.37 -13.64 -32.75
N VAL A 390 2.32 -14.26 -31.57
CA VAL A 390 3.41 -14.17 -30.58
C VAL A 390 4.72 -14.75 -31.13
N ALA A 391 4.68 -15.84 -31.90
CA ALA A 391 5.87 -16.40 -32.54
C ALA A 391 6.54 -15.41 -33.49
N LYS A 392 5.76 -14.68 -34.31
CA LYS A 392 6.28 -13.61 -35.18
C LYS A 392 6.92 -12.48 -34.36
N GLU A 393 6.30 -12.07 -33.25
CA GLU A 393 6.88 -11.05 -32.38
C GLU A 393 8.21 -11.51 -31.77
N ILE A 394 8.33 -12.78 -31.39
CA ILE A 394 9.60 -13.36 -30.91
C ILE A 394 10.68 -13.34 -31.99
N GLU A 395 10.35 -13.64 -33.24
CA GLU A 395 11.28 -13.52 -34.37
C GLU A 395 11.76 -12.07 -34.56
N ILE A 396 10.85 -11.11 -34.46
CA ILE A 396 11.18 -9.67 -34.52
C ILE A 396 12.12 -9.31 -33.36
N TYR A 397 11.81 -9.72 -32.13
CA TYR A 397 12.67 -9.48 -30.98
C TYR A 397 14.08 -9.99 -31.20
N ARG A 398 14.21 -11.23 -31.70
CA ARG A 398 15.50 -11.86 -31.97
C ARG A 398 16.26 -11.13 -33.07
N ALA A 399 15.59 -10.71 -34.14
CA ALA A 399 16.19 -9.94 -35.23
C ALA A 399 16.78 -8.60 -34.74
N HIS A 400 16.19 -8.01 -33.69
CA HIS A 400 16.66 -6.79 -33.03
C HIS A 400 17.61 -7.05 -31.85
N LYS A 401 18.29 -8.21 -31.83
CA LYS A 401 19.28 -8.63 -30.81
C LYS A 401 18.75 -8.79 -29.39
N ALA A 402 17.43 -8.78 -29.19
CA ALA A 402 16.86 -9.13 -27.90
C ALA A 402 16.98 -10.64 -27.63
N LEU A 403 16.86 -11.01 -26.36
CA LEU A 403 16.95 -12.41 -25.92
C LEU A 403 15.61 -12.85 -25.33
N PRO A 404 14.71 -13.45 -26.13
CA PRO A 404 13.44 -13.95 -25.65
C PRO A 404 13.59 -15.29 -24.92
N ILE A 405 13.10 -15.36 -23.68
CA ILE A 405 12.84 -16.58 -22.92
C ILE A 405 11.32 -16.76 -22.90
N VAL A 406 10.82 -17.85 -23.46
CA VAL A 406 9.39 -18.04 -23.68
C VAL A 406 8.86 -19.13 -22.75
N VAL A 407 7.78 -18.84 -22.03
CA VAL A 407 7.01 -19.85 -21.30
C VAL A 407 5.83 -20.28 -22.16
N ALA A 408 5.81 -21.53 -22.59
CA ALA A 408 4.84 -22.03 -23.57
C ALA A 408 4.23 -23.36 -23.13
N THR A 409 3.02 -23.65 -23.63
CA THR A 409 2.41 -24.97 -23.48
C THR A 409 3.30 -26.04 -24.11
N ALA A 410 3.46 -27.19 -23.45
CA ALA A 410 4.24 -28.31 -23.95
C ALA A 410 3.76 -28.75 -25.34
N GLY A 411 4.71 -29.01 -26.24
CA GLY A 411 4.44 -29.37 -27.63
C GLY A 411 4.22 -28.18 -28.59
N GLU A 412 4.38 -26.94 -28.11
CA GLU A 412 4.37 -25.77 -28.99
C GLU A 412 5.74 -25.53 -29.62
N GLU A 413 5.87 -25.88 -30.90
CA GLU A 413 7.14 -25.81 -31.65
C GLU A 413 7.39 -24.47 -32.34
N ARG A 414 6.39 -23.57 -32.40
CA ARG A 414 6.49 -22.29 -33.14
C ARG A 414 7.48 -21.31 -32.54
N PHE A 415 7.89 -21.48 -31.28
CA PHE A 415 8.78 -20.54 -30.58
C PHE A 415 10.28 -20.85 -30.74
N SER A 416 10.68 -21.47 -31.85
CA SER A 416 12.06 -21.88 -32.13
C SER A 416 13.08 -20.72 -32.19
N ALA A 417 12.62 -19.50 -32.47
CA ALA A 417 13.45 -18.29 -32.44
C ALA A 417 13.82 -17.81 -31.03
N ALA A 418 13.19 -18.39 -29.98
CA ALA A 418 13.51 -18.10 -28.60
C ALA A 418 14.91 -18.56 -28.22
N ALA A 419 15.56 -17.82 -27.32
CA ALA A 419 16.84 -18.26 -26.75
C ALA A 419 16.66 -19.44 -25.78
N ALA A 420 15.49 -19.52 -25.14
CA ALA A 420 15.04 -20.68 -24.37
C ALA A 420 13.52 -20.75 -24.40
N VAL A 421 13.00 -21.98 -24.47
CA VAL A 421 11.58 -22.28 -24.27
C VAL A 421 11.43 -23.11 -23.01
N ILE A 422 10.63 -22.63 -22.06
CA ILE A 422 10.28 -23.34 -20.84
C ILE A 422 8.87 -23.87 -21.02
N GLU A 423 8.76 -25.17 -21.24
CA GLU A 423 7.49 -25.85 -21.44
C GLU A 423 6.74 -26.05 -20.12
N VAL A 424 5.43 -25.81 -20.16
CA VAL A 424 4.50 -26.06 -19.05
C VAL A 424 3.35 -26.95 -19.52
N PRO A 425 2.70 -27.74 -18.63
CA PRO A 425 1.59 -28.61 -19.02
C PRO A 425 0.42 -27.86 -19.67
N ALA A 426 -0.28 -28.53 -20.58
CA ALA A 426 -1.53 -28.02 -21.12
C ALA A 426 -2.64 -28.03 -20.06
N VAL A 427 -3.25 -26.86 -19.85
CA VAL A 427 -4.38 -26.64 -18.93
C VAL A 427 -5.40 -25.71 -19.60
N ASP A 428 -6.54 -25.46 -18.96
CA ASP A 428 -7.54 -24.51 -19.46
C ASP A 428 -6.90 -23.13 -19.75
N PRO A 429 -7.06 -22.56 -20.96
CA PRO A 429 -6.44 -21.29 -21.35
C PRO A 429 -6.76 -20.10 -20.44
N ARG A 430 -7.91 -20.13 -19.74
CA ARG A 430 -8.30 -19.08 -18.78
C ARG A 430 -7.41 -19.08 -17.54
N LEU A 431 -6.79 -20.22 -17.22
CA LEU A 431 -5.95 -20.43 -16.04
C LEU A 431 -4.47 -20.69 -16.38
N ALA A 432 -4.13 -20.95 -17.64
CA ALA A 432 -2.77 -21.30 -18.05
C ALA A 432 -1.71 -20.24 -17.68
N PHE A 433 -2.10 -18.96 -17.62
CA PHE A 433 -1.21 -17.87 -17.17
C PHE A 433 -0.63 -18.11 -15.76
N VAL A 434 -1.30 -18.88 -14.90
CA VAL A 434 -0.80 -19.26 -13.57
C VAL A 434 0.53 -20.02 -13.67
N LEU A 435 0.69 -20.84 -14.71
CA LEU A 435 1.92 -21.59 -14.95
C LEU A 435 3.05 -20.65 -15.43
N SER A 436 2.73 -19.65 -16.27
CA SER A 436 3.67 -18.57 -16.63
C SER A 436 4.18 -17.83 -15.39
N VAL A 437 3.29 -17.50 -14.44
CA VAL A 437 3.69 -16.87 -13.18
C VAL A 437 4.62 -17.76 -12.37
N MET A 438 4.33 -19.06 -12.27
CA MET A 438 5.19 -20.00 -11.53
C MET A 438 6.58 -20.14 -12.13
N VAL A 439 6.69 -20.21 -13.45
CA VAL A 439 8.01 -20.17 -14.10
C VAL A 439 8.71 -18.84 -13.81
N GLY A 440 8.01 -17.71 -13.88
CA GLY A 440 8.59 -16.40 -13.59
C GLY A 440 9.03 -16.22 -12.13
N HIS A 441 8.29 -16.77 -11.16
CA HIS A 441 8.68 -16.81 -9.74
C HIS A 441 9.96 -17.63 -9.54
N LEU A 442 10.04 -18.81 -10.15
CA LEU A 442 11.25 -19.65 -10.15
C LEU A 442 12.42 -18.94 -10.84
N PHE A 443 12.19 -18.32 -12.00
CA PHE A 443 13.20 -17.60 -12.75
C PHE A 443 13.75 -16.42 -11.94
N GLY A 444 12.89 -15.64 -11.28
CA GLY A 444 13.30 -14.54 -10.42
C GLY A 444 14.15 -14.99 -9.25
N TYR A 445 13.76 -16.08 -8.59
CA TYR A 445 14.55 -16.66 -7.50
C TYR A 445 15.93 -17.13 -7.98
N GLU A 446 15.98 -17.89 -9.07
CA GLU A 446 17.25 -18.42 -9.61
C GLU A 446 18.14 -17.32 -10.19
N ALA A 447 17.56 -16.29 -10.80
CA ALA A 447 18.29 -15.13 -11.29
C ALA A 447 18.89 -14.32 -10.14
N ALA A 448 18.14 -14.11 -9.06
CA ALA A 448 18.64 -13.44 -7.86
C ALA A 448 19.81 -14.22 -7.21
N LEU A 449 19.71 -15.55 -7.13
CA LEU A 449 20.82 -16.40 -6.68
C LEU A 449 22.04 -16.30 -7.60
N ALA A 450 21.83 -16.31 -8.91
CA ALA A 450 22.91 -16.19 -9.89
C ALA A 450 23.62 -14.83 -9.78
N ILE A 451 22.87 -13.75 -9.54
CA ILE A 451 23.43 -12.41 -9.33
C ILE A 451 24.18 -12.33 -8.00
N ASP A 452 23.63 -12.84 -6.90
CA ASP A 452 24.30 -12.85 -5.60
C ASP A 452 25.61 -13.64 -5.63
N ALA A 453 25.64 -14.75 -6.37
CA ALA A 453 26.83 -15.56 -6.55
C ALA A 453 27.99 -14.79 -7.21
N LEU A 454 27.72 -13.76 -8.01
CA LEU A 454 28.74 -12.88 -8.58
C LEU A 454 29.49 -12.08 -7.52
N ALA A 455 28.90 -11.84 -6.34
CA ALA A 455 29.59 -11.19 -5.24
C ALA A 455 30.65 -12.09 -4.58
N ARG A 456 30.63 -13.41 -4.82
CA ARG A 456 31.47 -14.38 -4.08
C ARG A 456 32.97 -14.12 -4.22
N PRO A 457 33.55 -13.91 -5.42
CA PRO A 457 34.97 -13.57 -5.54
C PRO A 457 35.33 -12.29 -4.78
N LEU A 458 34.44 -11.28 -4.80
CA LEU A 458 34.65 -10.00 -4.12
C LEU A 458 34.57 -10.12 -2.59
N ARG A 459 33.63 -10.93 -2.08
CA ARG A 459 33.53 -11.28 -0.65
C ARG A 459 34.81 -11.98 -0.19
N GLN A 460 35.30 -12.96 -0.95
CA GLN A 460 36.55 -13.67 -0.67
C GLN A 460 37.77 -12.72 -0.67
N THR A 461 37.82 -11.78 -1.60
CA THR A 461 38.86 -10.74 -1.63
C THR A 461 38.79 -9.85 -0.38
N ARG A 462 37.60 -9.44 0.05
CA ARG A 462 37.42 -8.63 1.26
C ARG A 462 37.81 -9.39 2.53
N GLU A 463 37.46 -10.67 2.62
CA GLU A 463 37.85 -11.58 3.71
C GLU A 463 39.37 -11.74 3.84
N VAL A 464 40.15 -11.62 2.75
CA VAL A 464 41.62 -11.59 2.83
C VAL A 464 42.09 -10.36 3.61
N VAL A 465 41.52 -9.19 3.32
CA VAL A 465 41.86 -7.93 4.02
C VAL A 465 41.45 -8.02 5.49
N GLU A 466 40.21 -8.42 5.77
CA GLU A 466 39.67 -8.53 7.14
C GLU A 466 40.49 -9.53 7.99
N ARG A 467 40.87 -10.69 7.44
CA ARG A 467 41.71 -11.68 8.15
C ARG A 467 43.12 -11.16 8.40
N ALA A 468 43.69 -10.39 7.46
CA ALA A 468 45.02 -9.81 7.64
C ALA A 468 45.01 -8.78 8.79
N VAL A 469 43.96 -7.96 8.88
CA VAL A 469 43.76 -6.98 9.97
C VAL A 469 43.57 -7.69 11.32
N ALA A 470 42.72 -8.72 11.38
CA ALA A 470 42.44 -9.47 12.61
C ALA A 470 43.68 -10.19 13.20
N ARG A 471 44.66 -10.53 12.36
CA ARG A 471 45.92 -11.20 12.77
C ARG A 471 47.01 -10.22 13.25
N GLY A 472 46.68 -8.95 13.51
CA GLY A 472 47.53 -8.01 14.24
C GLY A 472 48.75 -7.48 13.50
N GLY A 473 48.71 -7.36 12.16
CA GLY A 473 49.75 -6.67 11.39
C GLY A 473 49.54 -5.15 11.39
N GLN A 474 50.61 -4.35 11.43
CA GLN A 474 50.57 -2.89 11.25
C GLN A 474 51.44 -2.47 10.05
N GLY A 475 51.05 -1.41 9.35
CA GLY A 475 51.84 -0.84 8.26
C GLY A 475 52.13 -1.83 7.12
N SER A 476 53.40 -1.91 6.71
CA SER A 476 53.83 -2.71 5.54
C SER A 476 53.58 -4.21 5.72
N VAL A 477 53.71 -4.74 6.94
CA VAL A 477 53.51 -6.19 7.22
C VAL A 477 52.07 -6.61 6.94
N LEU A 478 51.10 -5.73 7.17
CA LEU A 478 49.71 -5.97 6.84
C LEU A 478 49.50 -6.04 5.33
N LEU A 479 50.09 -5.08 4.61
CA LEU A 479 50.02 -4.99 3.15
C LEU A 479 50.68 -6.19 2.46
N ASP A 480 51.83 -6.67 2.96
CA ASP A 480 52.52 -7.84 2.42
C ASP A 480 51.68 -9.12 2.52
N LYS A 481 50.96 -9.30 3.64
CA LYS A 481 50.04 -10.43 3.83
C LYS A 481 48.87 -10.37 2.84
N VAL A 482 48.27 -9.19 2.68
CA VAL A 482 47.17 -8.99 1.72
C VAL A 482 47.67 -9.26 0.30
N HIS A 483 48.82 -8.69 -0.08
CA HIS A 483 49.44 -8.89 -1.39
C HIS A 483 49.66 -10.37 -1.72
N ALA A 484 50.13 -11.17 -0.75
CA ALA A 484 50.39 -12.59 -0.93
C ALA A 484 49.12 -13.44 -1.13
N GLU A 485 47.98 -13.07 -0.51
CA GLU A 485 46.77 -13.89 -0.48
C GLU A 485 45.66 -13.41 -1.45
N ILE A 486 45.67 -12.14 -1.88
CA ILE A 486 44.57 -11.52 -2.63
C ILE A 486 44.47 -12.00 -4.09
N GLY A 487 45.54 -12.58 -4.65
CA GLY A 487 45.64 -12.87 -6.08
C GLY A 487 44.57 -13.82 -6.62
N VAL A 488 44.35 -14.97 -5.98
CA VAL A 488 43.38 -15.99 -6.45
C VAL A 488 41.95 -15.45 -6.54
N PRO A 489 41.36 -14.84 -5.49
CA PRO A 489 40.01 -14.31 -5.59
C PRO A 489 39.91 -13.09 -6.52
N ALA A 490 40.97 -12.28 -6.65
CA ALA A 490 41.03 -11.18 -7.61
C ALA A 490 41.03 -11.67 -9.07
N THR A 491 41.81 -12.72 -9.40
CA THR A 491 41.83 -13.30 -10.75
C THR A 491 40.46 -13.85 -11.15
N ARG A 492 39.75 -14.54 -10.24
CA ARG A 492 38.38 -15.01 -10.52
C ARG A 492 37.42 -13.86 -10.86
N PHE A 493 37.55 -12.73 -10.17
CA PHE A 493 36.78 -11.53 -10.51
C PHE A 493 37.14 -11.01 -11.90
N PHE A 494 38.43 -10.92 -12.24
CA PHE A 494 38.89 -10.49 -13.57
C PHE A 494 38.41 -11.40 -14.70
N ASP A 495 38.44 -12.72 -14.52
CA ASP A 495 38.00 -13.67 -15.54
C ASP A 495 36.50 -13.50 -15.85
N SER A 496 35.66 -13.39 -14.81
CA SER A 496 34.22 -13.16 -14.97
C SER A 496 33.88 -11.75 -15.49
N LEU A 497 34.74 -10.76 -15.24
CA LEU A 497 34.62 -9.42 -15.82
C LEU A 497 34.94 -9.43 -17.32
N ALA A 498 35.97 -10.18 -17.73
CA ALA A 498 36.36 -10.29 -19.14
C ALA A 498 35.29 -10.98 -20.01
N THR A 499 34.46 -11.85 -19.43
CA THR A 499 33.35 -12.52 -20.13
C THR A 499 32.06 -11.70 -20.20
N GLY A 500 32.04 -10.49 -19.65
CA GLY A 500 30.83 -9.63 -19.60
C GLY A 500 29.76 -10.12 -18.62
N THR A 501 30.10 -11.05 -17.72
CA THR A 501 29.11 -11.63 -16.78
C THR A 501 28.61 -10.61 -15.75
N TYR A 502 29.39 -9.57 -15.47
CA TYR A 502 28.98 -8.47 -14.57
C TYR A 502 28.21 -7.35 -15.26
N ASP A 503 28.14 -7.30 -16.59
CA ASP A 503 27.59 -6.17 -17.37
C ASP A 503 26.13 -5.85 -17.00
N GLY A 504 25.40 -6.87 -16.53
CA GLY A 504 24.03 -6.69 -16.10
C GLY A 504 23.86 -6.07 -14.72
N ASN A 505 24.83 -6.20 -13.81
CA ASN A 505 24.57 -6.05 -12.37
C ASN A 505 25.64 -5.27 -11.59
N LEU A 506 26.81 -5.02 -12.15
CA LEU A 506 27.85 -4.19 -11.54
C LEU A 506 27.98 -2.87 -12.30
N GLU A 507 27.97 -1.74 -11.61
CA GLU A 507 28.17 -0.46 -12.27
C GLU A 507 29.58 -0.37 -12.87
N ALA A 508 29.69 0.23 -14.06
CA ALA A 508 30.98 0.40 -14.73
C ALA A 508 31.98 1.22 -13.87
N SER A 509 31.49 2.25 -13.18
CA SER A 509 32.28 3.06 -12.22
C SER A 509 32.83 2.22 -11.07
N THR A 510 32.00 1.36 -10.49
CA THR A 510 32.37 0.45 -9.40
C THR A 510 33.34 -0.62 -9.90
N ALA A 511 33.08 -1.22 -11.06
CA ALA A 511 33.98 -2.18 -11.69
C ALA A 511 35.37 -1.58 -11.94
N VAL A 512 35.44 -0.39 -12.56
CA VAL A 512 36.71 0.31 -12.82
C VAL A 512 37.46 0.60 -11.52
N ARG A 513 36.76 1.05 -10.47
CA ARG A 513 37.37 1.32 -9.16
C ARG A 513 37.94 0.05 -8.52
N VAL A 514 37.19 -1.05 -8.51
CA VAL A 514 37.64 -2.33 -7.97
C VAL A 514 38.84 -2.85 -8.76
N VAL A 515 38.78 -2.83 -10.09
CA VAL A 515 39.91 -3.24 -10.94
C VAL A 515 41.15 -2.40 -10.66
N GLY A 516 41.00 -1.07 -10.54
CA GLY A 516 42.09 -0.17 -10.17
C GLY A 516 42.72 -0.56 -8.84
N MET A 517 41.92 -0.67 -7.78
CA MET A 517 42.42 -1.02 -6.44
C MET A 517 43.10 -2.38 -6.40
N LEU A 518 42.51 -3.41 -7.03
CA LEU A 518 43.11 -4.74 -7.05
C LEU A 518 44.43 -4.76 -7.82
N ARG A 519 44.52 -4.09 -8.98
CA ARG A 519 45.78 -3.97 -9.72
C ARG A 519 46.84 -3.21 -8.94
N THR A 520 46.45 -2.15 -8.23
CA THR A 520 47.35 -1.38 -7.35
C THR A 520 47.90 -2.28 -6.24
N VAL A 521 47.05 -2.99 -5.50
CA VAL A 521 47.46 -3.87 -4.40
C VAL A 521 48.32 -5.03 -4.90
N MET A 522 48.04 -5.58 -6.09
CA MET A 522 48.80 -6.68 -6.69
C MET A 522 50.08 -6.22 -7.41
N SER A 523 50.37 -4.92 -7.49
CA SER A 523 51.57 -4.42 -8.17
C SER A 523 52.85 -4.72 -7.37
N ALA A 524 54.00 -4.70 -8.03
CA ALA A 524 55.30 -4.89 -7.37
C ALA A 524 55.60 -3.82 -6.31
N ASN A 525 55.04 -2.61 -6.45
CA ASN A 525 55.17 -1.51 -5.49
C ASN A 525 53.80 -0.88 -5.21
N PRO A 526 52.98 -1.47 -4.32
CA PRO A 526 51.58 -1.06 -4.13
C PRO A 526 51.40 0.40 -3.68
N LEU A 527 52.22 0.87 -2.73
CA LEU A 527 52.12 2.24 -2.21
C LEU A 527 52.50 3.30 -3.27
N GLN A 528 53.54 3.05 -4.06
CA GLN A 528 53.93 3.95 -5.16
C GLN A 528 52.86 3.98 -6.25
N SER A 529 52.31 2.81 -6.61
CA SER A 529 51.20 2.73 -7.57
C SER A 529 49.96 3.47 -7.06
N TYR A 530 49.62 3.31 -5.77
CA TYR A 530 48.48 3.99 -5.15
C TYR A 530 48.65 5.52 -5.17
N GLN A 531 49.83 6.02 -4.81
CA GLN A 531 50.11 7.45 -4.87
C GLN A 531 50.02 8.01 -6.29
N ARG A 532 50.53 7.26 -7.28
CA ARG A 532 50.48 7.67 -8.69
C ARG A 532 49.06 7.68 -9.24
N ASP A 533 48.28 6.64 -8.95
CA ASP A 533 46.99 6.41 -9.59
C ASP A 533 45.86 7.21 -8.90
N PHE A 534 46.00 7.54 -7.60
CA PHE A 534 44.98 8.23 -6.80
C PHE A 534 45.40 9.58 -6.22
N GLY A 535 46.68 9.97 -6.31
CA GLY A 535 47.17 11.28 -5.86
C GLY A 535 47.11 11.54 -4.34
N LYS A 536 46.82 10.50 -3.55
CA LYS A 536 46.74 10.56 -2.07
C LYS A 536 48.09 10.28 -1.43
N ILE A 537 48.27 10.72 -0.17
CA ILE A 537 49.39 10.28 0.66
C ILE A 537 49.28 8.76 0.83
N ALA A 538 50.28 8.01 0.37
CA ALA A 538 50.24 6.57 0.38
C ALA A 538 50.66 5.99 1.74
N THR A 539 49.67 5.54 2.50
CA THR A 539 49.88 4.65 3.66
C THR A 539 49.23 3.28 3.41
N PRO A 540 49.76 2.21 4.01
CA PRO A 540 49.12 0.88 3.96
C PRO A 540 47.66 0.92 4.40
N GLU A 541 47.36 1.66 5.45
CA GLU A 541 46.01 1.80 6.01
C GLU A 541 45.07 2.48 5.01
N ALA A 542 45.48 3.61 4.41
CA ALA A 542 44.65 4.33 3.45
C ALA A 542 44.34 3.50 2.19
N LEU A 543 45.31 2.73 1.70
CA LEU A 543 45.14 1.83 0.56
C LEU A 543 44.14 0.70 0.88
N LEU A 544 44.26 0.07 2.05
CA LEU A 544 43.40 -1.05 2.45
C LEU A 544 41.97 -0.58 2.79
N ASP A 545 41.82 0.62 3.36
CA ASP A 545 40.52 1.24 3.61
C ASP A 545 39.80 1.54 2.29
N ASP A 546 40.50 2.14 1.32
CA ASP A 546 39.94 2.43 -0.01
C ASP A 546 39.59 1.13 -0.78
N LEU A 547 40.43 0.09 -0.69
CA LEU A 547 40.13 -1.22 -1.25
C LEU A 547 38.87 -1.82 -0.60
N THR A 548 38.79 -1.79 0.73
CA THR A 548 37.65 -2.34 1.48
C THR A 548 36.37 -1.60 1.13
N ALA A 549 36.43 -0.27 1.00
CA ALA A 549 35.29 0.55 0.58
C ALA A 549 34.85 0.22 -0.86
N ALA A 550 35.80 0.03 -1.79
CA ALA A 550 35.50 -0.36 -3.17
C ALA A 550 34.85 -1.75 -3.25
N LEU A 551 35.40 -2.74 -2.53
CA LEU A 551 34.87 -4.09 -2.45
C LEU A 551 33.48 -4.12 -1.81
N THR A 552 33.29 -3.37 -0.72
CA THR A 552 32.00 -3.29 -0.03
C THR A 552 30.92 -2.74 -0.94
N ARG A 553 31.19 -1.65 -1.66
CA ARG A 553 30.26 -1.10 -2.66
C ARG A 553 29.89 -2.14 -3.73
N ALA A 554 30.88 -2.83 -4.29
CA ALA A 554 30.63 -3.85 -5.32
C ALA A 554 29.83 -5.04 -4.79
N VAL A 555 30.13 -5.51 -3.58
CA VAL A 555 29.34 -6.56 -2.90
C VAL A 555 27.91 -6.09 -2.65
N ASP A 556 27.71 -4.84 -2.24
CA ASP A 556 26.39 -4.28 -1.97
C ASP A 556 25.52 -4.14 -3.22
N GLU A 557 26.11 -3.85 -4.39
CA GLU A 557 25.43 -3.80 -5.69
C GLU A 557 24.97 -5.18 -6.16
N LEU A 558 25.76 -6.23 -5.86
CA LEU A 558 25.51 -7.60 -6.32
C LEU A 558 24.68 -8.43 -5.33
N THR A 559 24.67 -8.06 -4.05
CA THR A 559 23.98 -8.85 -3.02
C THR A 559 22.46 -8.88 -3.26
N ARG A 560 21.85 -10.06 -3.15
CA ARG A 560 20.39 -10.25 -3.22
C ARG A 560 19.89 -10.93 -1.95
N PRO A 561 19.39 -10.16 -0.96
CA PRO A 561 18.68 -10.76 0.16
C PRO A 561 17.34 -11.28 -0.35
N ILE A 562 17.17 -12.60 -0.42
CA ILE A 562 15.98 -13.21 -1.06
C ILE A 562 14.73 -13.03 -0.20
N ASP A 563 14.82 -13.30 1.10
CA ASP A 563 13.66 -13.27 2.01
C ASP A 563 13.32 -11.84 2.46
N ALA A 564 14.28 -10.92 2.36
CA ALA A 564 14.16 -9.53 2.80
C ALA A 564 14.42 -8.58 1.64
N ILE A 565 13.59 -7.56 1.43
CA ILE A 565 13.79 -6.59 0.35
C ILE A 565 14.47 -5.34 0.91
N LYS A 566 15.68 -5.03 0.42
CA LYS A 566 16.60 -3.97 0.92
C LYS A 566 15.94 -2.57 1.01
N HIS A 567 14.94 -2.29 0.18
CA HIS A 567 14.34 -0.96 0.03
C HIS A 567 12.80 -0.94 -0.01
N GLN A 568 12.10 -1.96 0.50
CA GLN A 568 10.64 -1.92 0.52
C GLN A 568 10.07 -1.23 1.76
N ALA A 569 9.36 -0.13 1.54
CA ALA A 569 8.59 0.59 2.54
C ALA A 569 7.21 -0.06 2.84
N LYS A 570 7.08 -1.40 2.79
CA LYS A 570 5.81 -2.09 3.12
C LYS A 570 5.32 -1.77 4.53
N THR A 571 6.23 -1.42 5.43
CA THR A 571 5.99 -1.13 6.86
C THR A 571 6.01 0.35 7.22
N ILE A 572 6.43 1.25 6.31
CA ILE A 572 6.38 2.70 6.55
C ILE A 572 5.06 3.21 5.95
N THR A 573 3.97 2.95 6.66
CA THR A 573 2.63 3.43 6.30
C THR A 573 2.51 4.92 6.59
N VAL A 574 3.06 5.77 5.74
CA VAL A 574 2.54 7.14 5.63
C VAL A 574 1.29 7.00 4.76
N GLY A 575 0.18 6.60 5.37
CA GLY A 575 -1.10 6.54 4.66
C GLY A 575 -1.33 7.89 3.99
N ILE A 576 -1.92 7.90 2.79
CA ILE A 576 -2.30 9.14 2.10
C ILE A 576 -3.31 9.91 2.96
N SER A 577 -2.83 10.73 3.89
CA SER A 577 -3.64 11.59 4.74
C SER A 577 -4.24 12.69 3.89
N ARG A 578 -5.40 12.42 3.28
CA ARG A 578 -6.22 13.46 2.68
C ARG A 578 -6.86 14.23 3.82
N SER A 579 -6.32 15.41 4.09
CA SER A 579 -6.71 16.32 5.19
C SER A 579 -8.16 16.83 5.11
N GLU A 580 -8.85 16.59 4.00
CA GLU A 580 -10.25 17.00 3.81
C GLU A 580 -11.27 16.09 4.53
N GLU A 581 -10.93 14.84 4.80
CA GLU A 581 -11.90 13.78 5.14
C GLU A 581 -12.45 13.85 6.57
N GLY A 582 -11.95 14.74 7.43
CA GLY A 582 -12.53 15.04 8.76
C GLY A 582 -13.25 16.39 8.85
N LEU A 583 -13.21 17.22 7.79
CA LEU A 583 -13.78 18.57 7.81
C LEU A 583 -15.28 18.55 7.55
N LEU A 584 -15.74 17.72 6.59
CA LEU A 584 -17.15 17.63 6.23
C LEU A 584 -18.03 17.00 7.31
N ASP A 585 -17.43 16.27 8.25
CA ASP A 585 -18.16 15.61 9.32
C ASP A 585 -18.47 16.51 10.52
N ARG A 586 -17.85 17.70 10.59
CA ARG A 586 -18.03 18.67 11.68
C ARG A 586 -19.44 19.24 11.69
N ALA A 587 -20.00 19.44 12.89
CA ALA A 587 -21.39 19.85 13.06
C ALA A 587 -21.67 21.22 12.42
N LEU A 588 -20.74 22.16 12.57
CA LEU A 588 -20.82 23.51 12.01
C LEU A 588 -20.71 23.50 10.47
N VAL A 589 -19.84 22.65 9.91
CA VAL A 589 -19.74 22.48 8.44
C VAL A 589 -21.03 21.87 7.90
N LYS A 590 -21.57 20.84 8.55
CA LYS A 590 -22.88 20.26 8.21
C LYS A 590 -23.98 21.31 8.29
N ALA A 591 -23.99 22.17 9.30
CA ALA A 591 -24.99 23.24 9.43
C ALA A 591 -24.96 24.24 8.26
N VAL A 592 -23.76 24.61 7.77
CA VAL A 592 -23.61 25.46 6.57
C VAL A 592 -24.17 24.76 5.32
N LEU A 593 -23.87 23.48 5.13
CA LEU A 593 -24.37 22.71 3.99
C LEU A 593 -25.89 22.50 4.07
N THR A 594 -26.43 22.20 5.26
CA THR A 594 -27.87 22.06 5.49
C THR A 594 -28.62 23.37 5.32
N ALA A 595 -28.00 24.53 5.60
CA ALA A 595 -28.54 25.84 5.26
C ALA A 595 -28.66 26.06 3.74
N GLY A 596 -28.08 25.18 2.91
CA GLY A 596 -28.19 25.16 1.46
C GLY A 596 -26.95 25.66 0.71
N ALA A 597 -25.84 25.96 1.42
CA ALA A 597 -24.58 26.29 0.76
C ALA A 597 -24.07 25.08 -0.03
N ALA A 598 -23.73 25.28 -1.30
CA ALA A 598 -23.20 24.21 -2.12
C ALA A 598 -21.73 23.93 -1.74
N ARG A 599 -21.36 22.65 -1.60
CA ARG A 599 -20.00 22.26 -1.17
C ARG A 599 -18.94 22.88 -2.08
N GLU A 600 -19.16 22.83 -3.39
CA GLU A 600 -18.23 23.36 -4.39
C GLU A 600 -18.05 24.89 -4.31
N ARG A 601 -18.86 25.58 -3.51
CA ARG A 601 -18.75 27.03 -3.25
C ARG A 601 -18.03 27.37 -1.95
N LEU A 602 -17.57 26.37 -1.20
CA LEU A 602 -16.81 26.56 0.02
C LEU A 602 -15.36 26.17 -0.24
N THR A 603 -14.44 27.12 -0.09
CA THR A 603 -13.01 26.84 -0.23
C THR A 603 -12.51 25.99 0.92
N TYR A 604 -11.37 25.30 0.73
CA TYR A 604 -10.73 24.54 1.81
C TYR A 604 -10.46 25.41 3.05
N GLY A 605 -9.98 26.64 2.86
CA GLY A 605 -9.73 27.59 3.96
C GLY A 605 -10.98 27.87 4.78
N VAL A 606 -12.12 28.07 4.11
CA VAL A 606 -13.42 28.25 4.77
C VAL A 606 -13.82 27.00 5.55
N LEU A 607 -13.71 25.81 4.94
CA LEU A 607 -14.06 24.54 5.60
C LEU A 607 -13.18 24.25 6.82
N LYS A 608 -11.88 24.57 6.74
CA LYS A 608 -10.93 24.40 7.84
C LYS A 608 -11.27 25.31 9.02
N VAL A 609 -11.52 26.59 8.76
CA VAL A 609 -11.91 27.55 9.80
C VAL A 609 -13.22 27.15 10.47
N LEU A 610 -14.22 26.69 9.70
CA LEU A 610 -15.47 26.19 10.27
C LEU A 610 -15.25 24.94 11.13
N ALA A 611 -14.37 24.03 10.72
CA ALA A 611 -14.02 22.87 11.52
C ALA A 611 -13.30 23.23 12.82
N ASP A 612 -12.45 24.25 12.81
CA ASP A 612 -11.74 24.72 14.00
C ASP A 612 -12.65 25.49 14.96
N LEU A 613 -13.66 26.20 14.43
CA LEU A 613 -14.68 26.88 15.22
C LEU A 613 -15.75 25.94 15.81
N ASP A 614 -15.82 24.69 15.35
CA ASP A 614 -16.86 23.72 15.71
C ASP A 614 -16.97 23.53 17.23
N ALA A 615 -15.83 23.38 17.92
CA ALA A 615 -15.78 23.20 19.38
C ALA A 615 -16.22 24.44 20.18
N ALA A 616 -16.26 25.61 19.56
CA ALA A 616 -16.74 26.84 20.20
C ALA A 616 -18.28 26.93 20.21
N VAL A 617 -18.92 26.37 19.18
CA VAL A 617 -20.36 26.52 18.95
C VAL A 617 -21.13 25.46 19.73
N SER A 618 -21.94 25.88 20.69
CA SER A 618 -22.84 24.98 21.41
C SER A 618 -24.06 24.62 20.57
N GLN A 619 -24.58 25.57 19.79
CA GLN A 619 -25.77 25.37 18.97
C GLN A 619 -25.85 26.35 17.79
N VAL A 620 -26.34 25.90 16.64
CA VAL A 620 -26.79 26.75 15.53
C VAL A 620 -28.30 26.93 15.62
N VAL A 621 -28.77 28.17 15.80
CA VAL A 621 -30.18 28.50 16.09
C VAL A 621 -30.95 29.07 14.90
N GLY A 622 -30.26 29.36 13.80
CA GLY A 622 -30.89 29.82 12.56
C GLY A 622 -29.86 30.21 11.51
N PHE A 623 -30.34 30.55 10.32
CA PHE A 623 -29.48 31.01 9.23
C PHE A 623 -30.18 32.00 8.30
N THR A 624 -29.41 32.82 7.61
CA THR A 624 -29.83 33.60 6.44
C THR A 624 -28.85 33.35 5.30
N ARG A 625 -29.34 32.99 4.13
CA ARG A 625 -28.50 32.92 2.92
C ARG A 625 -28.71 34.14 2.03
N TYR A 626 -27.60 34.68 1.58
CA TYR A 626 -27.56 35.84 0.71
C TYR A 626 -26.94 35.47 -0.63
N ARG A 627 -27.52 36.00 -1.71
CA ARG A 627 -26.89 36.06 -3.04
C ARG A 627 -26.27 37.43 -3.22
N ILE A 628 -25.08 37.45 -3.81
CA ILE A 628 -24.39 38.68 -4.19
C ILE A 628 -24.34 38.75 -5.71
N GLU A 629 -24.65 39.92 -6.25
CA GLU A 629 -24.57 40.21 -7.68
C GLU A 629 -23.70 41.45 -7.92
N GLY A 630 -22.81 41.36 -8.91
CA GLY A 630 -21.80 42.37 -9.21
C GLY A 630 -20.51 42.21 -8.39
N ASP A 631 -19.47 42.94 -8.80
CA ASP A 631 -18.16 42.92 -8.14
C ASP A 631 -18.23 43.57 -6.75
N PRO A 632 -17.94 42.85 -5.64
CA PRO A 632 -17.91 43.40 -4.28
C PRO A 632 -16.96 44.58 -4.07
N ALA A 633 -15.93 44.74 -4.92
CA ALA A 633 -15.04 45.89 -4.90
C ALA A 633 -15.73 47.15 -5.45
N SER A 634 -16.72 47.01 -6.34
CA SER A 634 -17.50 48.11 -6.89
C SER A 634 -18.57 48.63 -5.91
N ASN A 635 -18.97 49.90 -6.07
CA ASN A 635 -20.06 50.48 -5.27
C ASN A 635 -21.47 50.08 -5.73
N ASN A 636 -21.57 49.30 -6.81
CA ASN A 636 -22.84 48.90 -7.43
C ASN A 636 -23.25 47.45 -7.08
N ALA A 637 -22.44 46.73 -6.32
CA ALA A 637 -22.79 45.37 -5.90
C ALA A 637 -24.06 45.34 -5.04
N THR A 638 -24.92 44.38 -5.32
CA THR A 638 -26.18 44.18 -4.62
C THR A 638 -26.16 42.87 -3.83
N VAL A 639 -27.03 42.79 -2.83
CA VAL A 639 -27.24 41.62 -1.99
C VAL A 639 -28.74 41.36 -1.87
N ALA A 640 -29.13 40.10 -2.05
CA ALA A 640 -30.52 39.65 -1.94
C ALA A 640 -30.59 38.43 -1.02
N ILE A 641 -31.71 38.26 -0.31
CA ILE A 641 -31.93 37.08 0.54
C ILE A 641 -32.47 35.95 -0.32
N VAL A 642 -31.85 34.78 -0.20
CA VAL A 642 -32.24 33.56 -0.92
C VAL A 642 -33.10 32.68 -0.04
N ASP A 643 -32.71 32.51 1.23
CA ASP A 643 -33.41 31.63 2.16
C ASP A 643 -33.16 32.04 3.62
N ARG A 644 -34.07 31.63 4.52
CA ARG A 644 -34.01 31.86 5.96
C ARG A 644 -34.53 30.66 6.75
N GLY A 645 -33.79 30.28 7.79
CA GLY A 645 -34.16 29.20 8.71
C GLY A 645 -34.00 29.57 10.18
N GLY A 646 -34.70 28.83 11.05
CA GLY A 646 -34.69 29.02 12.50
C GLY A 646 -35.13 30.43 12.90
N ILE A 647 -34.44 31.02 13.89
CA ILE A 647 -34.78 32.35 14.41
C ILE A 647 -34.77 33.45 13.34
N SER A 648 -34.05 33.26 12.23
CA SER A 648 -33.91 34.28 11.19
C SER A 648 -35.22 34.60 10.45
N ARG A 649 -36.23 33.71 10.50
CA ARG A 649 -37.50 33.92 9.81
C ARG A 649 -38.26 35.13 10.32
N ASP A 650 -38.17 35.40 11.62
CA ASP A 650 -38.90 36.47 12.30
C ASP A 650 -38.06 37.75 12.49
N LEU A 651 -36.82 37.77 12.00
CA LEU A 651 -35.92 38.92 12.13
C LEU A 651 -36.03 39.87 10.94
N GLN A 652 -36.10 41.18 11.19
CA GLN A 652 -35.98 42.16 10.12
C GLN A 652 -34.53 42.27 9.64
N SER A 653 -34.30 42.10 8.33
CA SER A 653 -32.99 42.29 7.71
C SER A 653 -32.89 43.66 7.07
N ARG A 654 -31.73 44.32 7.18
CA ARG A 654 -31.45 45.56 6.44
C ARG A 654 -31.65 45.38 4.92
N VAL A 655 -31.40 44.17 4.42
CA VAL A 655 -31.54 43.84 3.00
C VAL A 655 -33.00 43.98 2.53
N ASP A 656 -33.96 43.86 3.45
CA ASP A 656 -35.38 44.04 3.15
C ASP A 656 -35.72 45.51 2.81
N ALA A 657 -34.91 46.48 3.27
CA ALA A 657 -35.08 47.90 3.01
C ALA A 657 -34.09 48.47 1.96
N SER A 658 -32.92 47.84 1.79
CA SER A 658 -31.91 48.26 0.82
C SER A 658 -31.05 47.09 0.36
N ASN A 659 -31.01 46.87 -0.94
CA ASN A 659 -30.23 45.81 -1.58
C ASN A 659 -28.75 46.15 -1.79
N ALA A 660 -28.26 47.32 -1.35
CA ALA A 660 -26.86 47.70 -1.56
C ALA A 660 -25.91 46.89 -0.65
N LEU A 661 -24.90 46.23 -1.25
CA LEU A 661 -23.87 45.49 -0.54
C LEU A 661 -22.93 46.47 0.19
N ARG A 662 -23.11 46.62 1.50
CA ARG A 662 -22.35 47.55 2.36
C ARG A 662 -22.06 46.96 3.73
N GLY A 663 -21.03 47.50 4.40
CA GLY A 663 -20.65 47.13 5.77
C GLY A 663 -20.01 45.74 5.83
N THR A 664 -20.27 45.00 6.93
CA THR A 664 -19.66 43.68 7.20
C THR A 664 -19.83 42.68 6.06
N LYS A 665 -21.00 42.65 5.40
CA LYS A 665 -21.24 41.76 4.26
C LYS A 665 -20.36 42.07 3.05
N ARG A 666 -20.11 43.37 2.77
CA ARG A 666 -19.18 43.78 1.69
C ARG A 666 -17.76 43.35 2.02
N ARG A 667 -17.31 43.57 3.26
CA ARG A 667 -15.97 43.18 3.71
C ARG A 667 -15.72 41.69 3.51
N ILE A 668 -16.65 40.84 3.94
CA ILE A 668 -16.53 39.38 3.79
C ILE A 668 -16.56 38.96 2.32
N ALA A 669 -17.41 39.61 1.52
CA ALA A 669 -17.45 39.34 0.09
C ALA A 669 -16.13 39.70 -0.62
N MET A 670 -15.41 40.70 -0.12
CA MET A 670 -14.10 41.10 -0.64
C MET A 670 -12.95 40.25 -0.09
N SER A 671 -12.93 39.97 1.22
CA SER A 671 -11.84 39.22 1.85
C SER A 671 -11.94 37.71 1.64
N GLN A 672 -13.16 37.19 1.38
CA GLN A 672 -13.44 35.76 1.26
C GLN A 672 -13.08 34.95 2.51
N GLU A 673 -13.06 35.63 3.66
CA GLU A 673 -12.77 35.03 4.96
C GLU A 673 -14.02 34.87 5.81
N VAL A 674 -14.07 33.79 6.60
CA VAL A 674 -15.11 33.57 7.60
C VAL A 674 -14.99 34.65 8.68
N LEU A 675 -16.13 35.17 9.14
CA LEU A 675 -16.17 36.15 10.22
C LEU A 675 -17.14 35.74 11.32
N VAL A 676 -16.65 35.68 12.54
CA VAL A 676 -17.43 35.68 13.78
C VAL A 676 -17.69 37.12 14.22
N ALA A 677 -18.95 37.46 14.49
CA ALA A 677 -19.34 38.82 14.88
C ALA A 677 -20.53 38.86 15.84
N ARG A 678 -20.70 40.01 16.52
CA ARG A 678 -21.86 40.33 17.34
C ARG A 678 -22.73 41.39 16.65
N GLY A 679 -24.04 41.18 16.60
CA GLY A 679 -24.99 42.10 15.98
C GLY A 679 -25.08 43.43 16.75
N ARG A 680 -24.91 44.56 16.06
CA ARG A 680 -24.88 45.90 16.70
C ARG A 680 -26.20 46.34 17.33
N ARG A 681 -27.34 45.78 16.91
CA ARG A 681 -28.68 46.19 17.38
C ARG A 681 -29.30 45.19 18.37
N ASP A 682 -28.93 43.93 18.26
CA ASP A 682 -29.57 42.81 18.95
C ASP A 682 -28.59 41.93 19.74
N ASN A 683 -27.31 42.29 19.75
CA ASN A 683 -26.23 41.62 20.46
C ASN A 683 -26.05 40.12 20.14
N ARG A 684 -26.66 39.63 19.06
CA ARG A 684 -26.63 38.20 18.70
C ARG A 684 -25.31 37.82 18.04
N THR A 685 -24.80 36.64 18.38
CA THR A 685 -23.59 36.06 17.79
C THR A 685 -23.90 35.40 16.45
N VAL A 686 -23.09 35.73 15.45
CA VAL A 686 -23.26 35.25 14.07
C VAL A 686 -21.91 34.83 13.49
N ILE A 687 -21.95 33.81 12.62
CA ILE A 687 -20.83 33.39 11.79
C ILE A 687 -21.23 33.63 10.34
N LEU A 688 -20.46 34.44 9.62
CA LEU A 688 -20.69 34.75 8.22
C LEU A 688 -19.68 33.99 7.37
N VAL A 689 -20.20 33.18 6.46
CA VAL A 689 -19.45 32.23 5.63
C VAL A 689 -19.55 32.65 4.16
N PRO A 690 -18.45 33.02 3.49
CA PRO A 690 -18.48 33.39 2.08
C PRO A 690 -18.67 32.15 1.19
N GLU A 691 -19.48 32.30 0.14
CA GLU A 691 -19.67 31.30 -0.91
C GLU A 691 -19.07 31.81 -2.22
N THR A 692 -18.04 31.13 -2.74
CA THR A 692 -17.27 31.59 -3.90
C THR A 692 -17.48 30.69 -5.13
N LYS A 693 -17.26 31.24 -6.32
CA LYS A 693 -17.16 30.50 -7.57
C LYS A 693 -15.94 31.04 -8.33
N GLY A 694 -14.86 30.26 -8.35
CA GLY A 694 -13.56 30.78 -8.79
C GLY A 694 -13.07 31.89 -7.84
N ALA A 695 -12.72 33.05 -8.38
CA ALA A 695 -12.27 34.21 -7.60
C ALA A 695 -13.41 35.12 -7.12
N GLU A 696 -14.67 34.86 -7.50
CA GLU A 696 -15.79 35.74 -7.19
C GLU A 696 -16.66 35.22 -6.03
N THR A 697 -17.07 36.12 -5.13
CA THR A 697 -18.03 35.78 -4.07
C THR A 697 -19.45 35.89 -4.59
N THR A 698 -20.13 34.74 -4.69
CA THR A 698 -21.49 34.62 -5.23
C THR A 698 -22.57 34.67 -4.15
N GLY A 699 -22.19 34.50 -2.88
CA GLY A 699 -23.12 34.52 -1.77
C GLY A 699 -22.45 34.55 -0.41
N ILE A 700 -23.28 34.67 0.63
CA ILE A 700 -22.86 34.55 2.04
C ILE A 700 -23.91 33.74 2.78
N THR A 701 -23.49 32.69 3.48
CA THR A 701 -24.30 32.00 4.47
C THR A 701 -24.01 32.57 5.85
N LEU A 702 -25.01 33.21 6.47
CA LEU A 702 -24.94 33.71 7.83
C LEU A 702 -25.61 32.71 8.76
N LEU A 703 -24.88 32.20 9.74
CA LEU A 703 -25.40 31.36 10.82
C LEU A 703 -25.60 32.20 12.08
N HIS A 704 -26.75 32.03 12.73
CA HIS A 704 -26.97 32.48 14.10
C HIS A 704 -26.54 31.35 15.02
N VAL A 705 -25.59 31.63 15.92
CA VAL A 705 -24.97 30.61 16.77
C VAL A 705 -25.00 31.01 18.24
N LEU A 706 -25.03 30.02 19.12
CA LEU A 706 -24.72 30.15 20.53
C LEU A 706 -23.33 29.53 20.75
N PHE A 707 -22.49 30.25 21.48
CA PHE A 707 -21.19 29.72 21.91
C PHE A 707 -21.32 29.07 23.29
N HIS A 708 -20.43 28.13 23.59
CA HIS A 708 -20.16 27.76 24.98
C HIS A 708 -19.74 29.02 25.76
N ASP A 709 -20.13 29.13 27.04
CA ASP A 709 -19.73 30.27 27.85
C ASP A 709 -18.20 30.28 28.04
N ARG A 710 -17.63 29.13 28.40
CA ARG A 710 -16.20 28.91 28.57
C ARG A 710 -15.77 27.54 28.00
N LEU A 711 -14.48 27.41 27.70
CA LEU A 711 -13.86 26.18 27.23
C LEU A 711 -12.59 25.87 28.03
N PRO A 712 -12.16 24.60 28.12
CA PRO A 712 -10.83 24.27 28.63
C PRO A 712 -9.74 25.01 27.83
N ALA A 713 -8.68 25.47 28.51
CA ALA A 713 -7.65 26.32 27.91
C ALA A 713 -7.03 25.74 26.64
N GLY A 714 -6.75 24.42 26.62
CA GLY A 714 -6.20 23.74 25.44
C GLY A 714 -7.15 23.75 24.23
N VAL A 715 -8.46 23.62 24.48
CA VAL A 715 -9.49 23.67 23.42
C VAL A 715 -9.66 25.11 22.93
N MET A 716 -9.73 26.08 23.86
CA MET A 716 -9.80 27.51 23.51
C MET A 716 -8.60 27.93 22.64
N LYS A 717 -7.38 27.51 22.99
CA LYS A 717 -6.17 27.76 22.19
C LYS A 717 -6.29 27.21 20.77
N GLN A 718 -6.78 25.98 20.61
CA GLN A 718 -6.95 25.37 19.28
C GLN A 718 -7.96 26.15 18.43
N VAL A 719 -9.11 26.54 19.02
CA VAL A 719 -10.12 27.36 18.37
C VAL A 719 -9.54 28.70 17.93
N LEU A 720 -8.83 29.40 18.82
CA LEU A 720 -8.23 30.71 18.54
C LEU A 720 -7.08 30.65 17.53
N ALA A 721 -6.31 29.56 17.53
CA ALA A 721 -5.25 29.36 16.54
C ALA A 721 -5.83 29.05 15.14
N GLY A 722 -6.97 28.35 15.08
CA GLY A 722 -7.63 27.98 13.83
C GLY A 722 -8.47 29.09 13.18
N TYR A 723 -8.69 30.21 13.88
CA TYR A 723 -9.49 31.33 13.39
C TYR A 723 -8.71 32.64 13.45
N ASP A 724 -8.44 33.26 12.29
CA ASP A 724 -7.88 34.62 12.12
C ASP A 724 -6.60 34.89 12.96
N ASN A 725 -5.76 33.86 13.14
CA ASN A 725 -4.56 33.86 14.00
C ASN A 725 -4.80 34.55 15.36
N ARG A 726 -6.00 34.37 15.93
CA ARG A 726 -6.44 35.11 17.11
C ARG A 726 -5.58 34.83 18.32
N TYR A 727 -5.12 33.59 18.44
CA TYR A 727 -4.22 33.21 19.53
C TYR A 727 -2.93 34.05 19.52
N GLU A 728 -2.26 34.15 18.36
CA GLU A 728 -1.01 34.92 18.24
C GLU A 728 -1.24 36.42 18.50
N ARG A 729 -2.31 37.00 17.94
CA ARG A 729 -2.66 38.41 18.20
C ARG A 729 -2.94 38.68 19.68
N LEU A 730 -3.57 37.73 20.38
CA LEU A 730 -3.83 37.86 21.81
C LEU A 730 -2.54 37.74 22.63
N VAL A 731 -1.65 36.82 22.24
CA VAL A 731 -0.31 36.72 22.83
C VAL A 731 0.42 38.04 22.65
N ASP A 732 0.50 38.57 21.43
CA ASP A 732 1.19 39.82 21.12
C ASP A 732 0.63 40.99 21.95
N ALA A 733 -0.69 41.19 21.94
CA ALA A 733 -1.36 42.28 22.66
C ALA A 733 -1.15 42.20 24.19
N VAL A 734 -1.15 41.00 24.76
CA VAL A 734 -0.89 40.83 26.20
C VAL A 734 0.59 41.05 26.49
N THR A 735 1.49 40.52 25.67
CA THR A 735 2.94 40.69 25.87
C THR A 735 3.44 42.12 25.63
N GLU A 736 2.61 42.97 25.02
CA GLU A 736 2.86 44.41 24.92
C GLU A 736 2.80 45.10 26.29
N THR A 737 2.05 44.56 27.25
CA THR A 737 1.85 45.13 28.59
C THR A 737 2.32 44.24 29.74
N GLU A 738 2.35 42.92 29.54
CA GLU A 738 2.69 41.91 30.53
C GLU A 738 3.95 41.12 30.15
N ALA A 739 4.72 40.65 31.13
CA ALA A 739 6.00 39.98 30.87
C ALA A 739 5.89 38.61 30.16
N ALA A 740 4.74 37.94 30.26
CA ALA A 740 4.49 36.64 29.63
C ALA A 740 2.99 36.36 29.46
N PHE A 741 2.63 35.61 28.41
CA PHE A 741 1.26 35.16 28.19
C PHE A 741 0.92 33.93 29.03
N ARG A 742 -0.14 34.02 29.83
CA ARG A 742 -0.65 32.93 30.70
C ARG A 742 -1.74 32.12 29.99
N GLU A 743 -1.36 31.01 29.34
CA GLU A 743 -2.31 30.17 28.57
C GLU A 743 -3.46 29.59 29.41
N ASP A 744 -3.21 29.28 30.68
CA ASP A 744 -4.20 28.71 31.59
C ASP A 744 -5.40 29.63 31.83
N ARG A 745 -5.20 30.95 31.74
CA ARG A 745 -6.26 31.94 31.90
C ARG A 745 -7.24 31.99 30.72
N LEU A 746 -6.94 31.34 29.59
CA LEU A 746 -7.89 31.20 28.48
C LEU A 746 -9.18 30.51 28.91
N ALA A 747 -9.13 29.65 29.94
CA ALA A 747 -10.33 29.01 30.49
C ALA A 747 -11.23 29.96 31.30
N GLU A 748 -10.74 31.17 31.64
CA GLU A 748 -11.48 32.18 32.40
C GLU A 748 -12.24 33.16 31.49
N VAL A 749 -11.85 33.26 30.22
CA VAL A 749 -12.39 34.23 29.24
C VAL A 749 -13.61 33.63 28.54
N SER A 750 -14.63 34.46 28.28
CA SER A 750 -15.79 34.00 27.51
C SER A 750 -15.38 33.68 26.07
N VAL A 751 -15.92 32.60 25.51
CA VAL A 751 -15.62 32.20 24.12
C VAL A 751 -15.99 33.32 23.13
N ALA A 752 -17.12 33.99 23.39
CA ALA A 752 -17.61 35.06 22.53
C ALA A 752 -16.65 36.27 22.53
N ASP A 753 -16.13 36.66 23.69
CA ASP A 753 -15.22 37.82 23.80
C ASP A 753 -13.81 37.46 23.28
N ALA A 754 -13.38 36.21 23.44
CA ALA A 754 -12.12 35.73 22.87
C ALA A 754 -12.16 35.70 21.33
N LEU A 755 -13.29 35.36 20.72
CA LEU A 755 -13.46 35.30 19.26
C LEU A 755 -13.82 36.65 18.64
N ILE A 756 -14.55 37.51 19.36
CA ILE A 756 -15.06 38.80 18.87
C ILE A 756 -14.29 39.91 19.59
N TRP A 757 -13.05 40.11 19.15
CA TRP A 757 -12.19 41.13 19.74
C TRP A 757 -12.68 42.56 19.40
N HIS A 758 -12.83 43.37 20.44
CA HIS A 758 -12.90 44.83 20.34
C HIS A 758 -11.55 45.41 20.77
N PRO A 759 -10.99 46.40 20.05
CA PRO A 759 -9.70 47.00 20.42
C PRO A 759 -9.70 47.80 21.73
N ASP A 760 -10.81 47.82 22.49
CA ASP A 760 -11.01 48.62 23.70
C ASP A 760 -11.00 47.76 24.96
#